data_AF-A0A8H6D6Y1-F1
#
_entry.id   AF-A0A8H6D6Y1-F1
#
_cell.length_a   1.000
_cell.length_b   1.000
_cell.length_c   1.000
_cell.angle_alpha   90.00
_cell.angle_beta   90.00
_cell.angle_gamma   90.00
#
_symmetry.space_group_name_H-M   'P 1'
#
loop_
_entity.id
_entity.type
_entity.pdbx_description
1 polymer ?
#
loop_
_entity_poly.entity_id
_entity_poly.type
_entity_poly.pdbx_seq_one_letter_code
_entity_poly.pdbx_strand_id
1 'polypeptide(L)'
;MFSSGFFLPALLWLAQEASSHPACKPGMNSNAMMGKAIYVLTNEKANGVLAIPIGQDGTLSKGKVTMTGGAGSVAVNAEGKPATPDALISQSSLTIAGNNIFAVNAGSNTLSMLRVSRSDPTKLQMVGKPVQVPGEFPNTVAASAKNGVVCVGSTGAKAGVSCSSFSRQGLGAMDELRTIDLGQTTPPVGPTNTLSQVLFSEDESMLFTMVKGDPAVNNTGFISVANVEKKNGVAAVSKKDARSSPEGTAVLFGSQVIPGTSKVFATDASFGAAILDVNPNSCEATTAAKGAVEGQTATCWVAISPATKSAFVTDVGRNRVVEMSLKDASVVSELDLTCNGDPGLIDLAASGNFLYALSPGNGTTQAAVTVLDVSGGSGSAKMVQHFELAGMASNTAMGMKVMSIMAYRSDFNTCTICGISLGRPGGWETDVIVLRGPHWPQSPCSRVNNVEVSRHAAKPSGNPRALVLLPQERTIYPNTAYCLIKLSHHLSEREPMMFVGLHAACENLANRVMETSYKASIRTVRDLWLTLERRCARHMQLHLDIPRSHFIPRIPENQPGQPFSVGLARYFVPSRSIQPYGYHEDGWWNENPVMIPNLSTLLIANLKPQKDVSDHLPKSLCMFKKHFECLPQELKDLICSFLHHGQLPLECTYIIPQSMWKQVFFQVPFLWDLDTKEIHDKTSAGDLNAQNWDWEKIARQVMSPPEIPRQDTIGGGGGAWSFNKVGLSVPGGFTNRRRIWQILEEMYPNDVRHWPTAEPLTNRSGTCWKRYIQMKSTFDAE
;
A
#
# COMPACT_ATOMS: atom_id res chain seq x y z
N MET A 1 -74.58 -31.32 -20.83
CA MET A 1 -74.83 -31.21 -19.38
C MET A 1 -73.83 -32.14 -18.71
N PHE A 2 -72.61 -31.65 -18.51
CA PHE A 2 -72.07 -31.16 -17.24
C PHE A 2 -72.00 -32.25 -16.17
N SER A 3 -70.82 -32.84 -16.01
CA SER A 3 -70.43 -33.55 -14.81
C SER A 3 -69.10 -32.99 -14.32
N SER A 4 -69.13 -32.58 -13.06
CA SER A 4 -68.13 -31.79 -12.34
C SER A 4 -66.91 -32.63 -11.98
N GLY A 5 -65.72 -32.11 -12.23
CA GLY A 5 -64.45 -32.72 -11.80
C GLY A 5 -63.50 -31.68 -11.22
N PHE A 6 -63.27 -31.75 -9.92
CA PHE A 6 -62.13 -31.12 -9.25
C PHE A 6 -60.89 -32.00 -9.48
N PHE A 7 -59.84 -31.46 -10.12
CA PHE A 7 -58.47 -31.94 -10.01
C PHE A 7 -57.49 -30.79 -10.29
N LEU A 8 -56.54 -30.55 -9.37
CA LEU A 8 -55.34 -29.76 -9.63
C LEU A 8 -54.49 -30.45 -10.72
N PRO A 9 -53.84 -29.67 -11.62
CA PRO A 9 -52.57 -30.09 -12.16
C PRO A 9 -51.46 -29.04 -11.99
N ALA A 10 -50.26 -29.57 -11.80
CA ALA A 10 -48.99 -28.87 -11.76
C ALA A 10 -48.71 -28.12 -13.08
N LEU A 11 -48.22 -26.88 -12.97
CA LEU A 11 -47.68 -26.11 -14.09
C LEU A 11 -46.17 -26.36 -14.21
N LEU A 12 -45.79 -27.16 -15.19
CA LEU A 12 -44.46 -27.12 -15.80
C LEU A 12 -44.32 -25.81 -16.59
N TRP A 13 -43.35 -24.98 -16.23
CA TRP A 13 -42.91 -23.87 -17.07
C TRP A 13 -41.81 -24.36 -18.02
N LEU A 14 -42.14 -24.39 -19.31
CA LEU A 14 -41.18 -24.51 -20.41
C LEU A 14 -40.47 -23.16 -20.58
N ALA A 15 -39.18 -23.09 -20.21
CA ALA A 15 -38.32 -21.99 -20.60
C ALA A 15 -37.95 -22.14 -22.08
N GLN A 16 -38.43 -21.21 -22.91
CA GLN A 16 -37.92 -21.01 -24.27
C GLN A 16 -36.55 -20.33 -24.18
N GLU A 17 -35.51 -21.04 -24.60
CA GLU A 17 -34.19 -20.46 -24.88
C GLU A 17 -34.30 -19.51 -26.07
N ALA A 18 -34.23 -18.21 -25.79
CA ALA A 18 -33.93 -17.21 -26.80
C ALA A 18 -32.41 -17.17 -27.01
N SER A 19 -31.95 -17.58 -28.20
CA SER A 19 -30.57 -17.48 -28.64
C SER A 19 -30.17 -16.01 -28.82
N SER A 20 -29.44 -15.45 -27.84
CA SER A 20 -28.77 -14.17 -28.02
C SER A 20 -27.49 -14.37 -28.82
N HIS A 21 -27.46 -13.92 -30.07
CA HIS A 21 -26.23 -13.75 -30.83
C HIS A 21 -25.22 -12.87 -30.06
N PRO A 22 -23.91 -13.16 -30.15
CA PRO A 22 -22.89 -12.41 -29.42
C PRO A 22 -22.73 -11.03 -30.07
N ALA A 23 -23.36 -10.01 -29.48
CA ALA A 23 -23.02 -8.64 -29.77
C ALA A 23 -21.56 -8.40 -29.36
N CYS A 24 -20.75 -7.93 -30.31
CA CYS A 24 -19.37 -7.50 -30.11
C CYS A 24 -19.23 -6.69 -28.82
N LYS A 25 -18.59 -7.28 -27.81
CA LYS A 25 -18.09 -6.54 -26.65
C LYS A 25 -17.00 -5.58 -27.15
N PRO A 26 -17.10 -4.26 -26.95
CA PRO A 26 -15.97 -3.37 -27.17
C PRO A 26 -14.84 -3.86 -26.27
N GLY A 27 -13.66 -4.07 -26.85
CA GLY A 27 -12.48 -4.51 -26.10
C GLY A 27 -12.22 -3.54 -24.96
N MET A 28 -12.36 -4.01 -23.71
CA MET A 28 -11.91 -3.28 -22.54
C MET A 28 -10.42 -3.00 -22.71
N ASN A 29 -10.08 -1.72 -22.86
CA ASN A 29 -8.71 -1.25 -22.80
C ASN A 29 -8.19 -1.53 -21.38
N SER A 30 -7.47 -2.63 -21.21
CA SER A 30 -7.11 -3.25 -19.92
C SER A 30 -5.99 -2.53 -19.14
N ASN A 31 -5.70 -1.27 -19.46
CA ASN A 31 -4.56 -0.53 -18.92
C ASN A 31 -4.90 0.53 -17.86
N ALA A 32 -6.17 0.85 -17.61
CA ALA A 32 -6.57 1.83 -16.59
C ALA A 32 -7.12 1.12 -15.34
N MET A 33 -6.42 1.23 -14.20
CA MET A 33 -6.84 0.53 -12.98
C MET A 33 -8.12 1.15 -12.40
N MET A 34 -9.12 0.30 -12.18
CA MET A 34 -10.41 0.72 -11.66
C MET A 34 -10.34 1.08 -10.18
N GLY A 35 -11.13 2.09 -9.80
CA GLY A 35 -11.32 2.48 -8.40
C GLY A 35 -12.01 1.37 -7.62
N LYS A 36 -11.80 1.32 -6.30
CA LYS A 36 -12.46 0.34 -5.42
C LYS A 36 -13.49 0.94 -4.49
N ALA A 37 -13.29 2.20 -4.09
CA ALA A 37 -14.25 2.93 -3.29
C ALA A 37 -14.10 4.44 -3.53
N ILE A 38 -15.19 5.16 -3.37
CA ILE A 38 -15.25 6.61 -3.23
C ILE A 38 -15.35 6.94 -1.75
N TYR A 39 -14.73 8.04 -1.34
CA TYR A 39 -14.94 8.64 -0.04
C TYR A 39 -15.50 10.03 -0.19
N VAL A 40 -16.53 10.33 0.61
CA VAL A 40 -17.19 11.62 0.69
C VAL A 40 -17.21 12.09 2.14
N LEU A 41 -16.94 13.37 2.40
CA LEU A 41 -17.10 13.96 3.73
C LEU A 41 -18.58 14.29 3.90
N THR A 42 -19.19 13.85 4.99
CA THR A 42 -20.61 14.16 5.24
C THR A 42 -20.81 15.63 5.65
N ASN A 43 -19.78 16.23 6.27
CA ASN A 43 -19.78 17.59 6.81
C ASN A 43 -20.96 17.89 7.76
N GLU A 44 -21.45 16.85 8.41
CA GLU A 44 -22.52 16.92 9.39
C GLU A 44 -22.02 17.48 10.73
N LYS A 45 -22.94 17.89 11.61
CA LYS A 45 -22.59 18.28 12.99
C LYS A 45 -21.76 17.21 13.71
N ALA A 46 -22.09 15.94 13.48
CA ALA A 46 -21.21 14.80 13.79
C ALA A 46 -20.57 14.34 12.48
N ASN A 47 -19.37 14.84 12.20
CA ASN A 47 -18.76 14.67 10.89
C ASN A 47 -18.30 13.22 10.67
N GLY A 48 -18.38 12.78 9.42
CA GLY A 48 -18.07 11.42 9.02
C GLY A 48 -17.47 11.35 7.63
N VAL A 49 -16.81 10.24 7.35
CA VAL A 49 -16.39 9.85 6.00
C VAL A 49 -17.27 8.71 5.53
N LEU A 50 -18.05 8.96 4.48
CA LEU A 50 -18.84 7.96 3.78
C LEU A 50 -17.96 7.22 2.78
N ALA A 51 -17.75 5.92 2.97
CA ALA A 51 -17.05 5.05 2.04
C ALA A 51 -18.04 4.25 1.18
N ILE A 52 -18.03 4.47 -0.13
CA ILE A 52 -18.96 3.90 -1.11
C ILE A 52 -18.20 2.93 -2.01
N PRO A 53 -18.52 1.63 -2.05
CA PRO A 53 -17.85 0.67 -2.93
C PRO A 53 -18.11 0.95 -4.41
N ILE A 54 -17.09 0.70 -5.25
CA ILE A 54 -17.15 0.76 -6.71
C ILE A 54 -17.20 -0.67 -7.27
N GLY A 55 -18.23 -0.95 -8.08
CA GLY A 55 -18.41 -2.18 -8.83
C GLY A 55 -17.42 -2.33 -9.99
N GLN A 56 -17.38 -3.52 -10.61
CA GLN A 56 -16.48 -3.75 -11.76
C GLN A 56 -16.87 -2.96 -13.01
N ASP A 57 -18.11 -2.52 -13.08
CA ASP A 57 -18.69 -1.68 -14.12
C ASP A 57 -18.64 -0.19 -13.75
N GLY A 58 -17.91 0.17 -12.69
CA GLY A 58 -17.79 1.54 -12.21
C GLY A 58 -18.95 2.02 -11.35
N THR A 59 -20.07 1.28 -11.29
CA THR A 59 -21.27 1.69 -10.54
C THR A 59 -21.05 1.63 -9.03
N LEU A 60 -21.87 2.39 -8.30
CA LEU A 60 -21.86 2.53 -6.86
C LEU A 60 -22.96 1.70 -6.22
N SER A 61 -22.69 1.27 -4.99
CA SER A 61 -23.68 0.61 -4.14
C SER A 61 -23.56 1.12 -2.71
N LYS A 62 -24.48 0.72 -1.83
CA LYS A 62 -24.62 1.27 -0.48
C LYS A 62 -23.29 1.29 0.28
N GLY A 63 -22.92 2.48 0.74
CA GLY A 63 -21.70 2.73 1.49
C GLY A 63 -21.89 2.67 3.01
N LYS A 64 -20.82 2.98 3.74
CA LYS A 64 -20.80 3.07 5.20
C LYS A 64 -20.11 4.34 5.67
N VAL A 65 -20.74 5.03 6.63
CA VAL A 65 -20.15 6.19 7.29
C VAL A 65 -19.26 5.75 8.45
N THR A 66 -18.06 6.32 8.54
CA THR A 66 -17.18 6.21 9.71
C THR A 66 -16.95 7.60 10.28
N MET A 67 -17.24 7.78 11.57
CA MET A 67 -17.16 9.07 12.23
C MET A 67 -15.72 9.55 12.35
N THR A 68 -15.50 10.84 12.10
CA THR A 68 -14.18 11.48 12.22
C THR A 68 -13.85 11.83 13.66
N GLY A 69 -14.84 11.89 14.55
CA GLY A 69 -14.71 12.40 15.92
C GLY A 69 -14.70 13.93 16.02
N GLY A 70 -14.87 14.66 14.90
CA GLY A 70 -14.99 16.11 14.86
C GLY A 70 -16.37 16.57 14.36
N ALA A 71 -16.52 17.88 14.15
CA ALA A 71 -17.75 18.51 13.69
C ALA A 71 -17.58 19.22 12.33
N GLY A 72 -18.60 19.09 11.47
CA GLY A 72 -18.72 19.85 10.24
C GLY A 72 -19.19 21.27 10.48
N SER A 73 -19.14 22.11 9.46
CA SER A 73 -19.65 23.48 9.50
C SER A 73 -20.00 23.99 8.10
N VAL A 74 -20.68 25.13 8.04
CA VAL A 74 -21.15 25.74 6.81
C VAL A 74 -20.69 27.20 6.79
N ALA A 75 -20.06 27.61 5.69
CA ALA A 75 -19.74 29.01 5.43
C ALA A 75 -21.03 29.84 5.35
N VAL A 76 -20.91 31.15 5.34
CA VAL A 76 -22.06 32.05 5.17
C VAL A 76 -21.93 32.89 3.91
N ASN A 77 -23.05 33.35 3.38
CA ASN A 77 -23.10 34.30 2.29
C ASN A 77 -23.00 35.75 2.82
N ALA A 78 -23.07 36.75 1.93
CA ALA A 78 -22.98 38.15 2.29
C ALA A 78 -24.07 38.62 3.28
N GLU A 79 -25.22 37.95 3.31
CA GLU A 79 -26.31 38.23 4.27
C GLU A 79 -26.18 37.45 5.60
N GLY A 80 -25.07 36.71 5.80
CA GLY A 80 -24.84 35.91 6.99
C GLY A 80 -25.67 34.61 7.05
N LYS A 81 -26.28 34.20 5.95
CA LYS A 81 -27.04 32.93 5.84
C LYS A 81 -26.14 31.79 5.40
N PRO A 82 -26.45 30.51 5.75
CA PRO A 82 -25.66 29.36 5.30
C PRO A 82 -25.45 29.34 3.78
N ALA A 83 -24.19 29.23 3.37
CA ALA A 83 -23.77 29.15 1.97
C ALA A 83 -23.76 27.68 1.50
N THR A 84 -24.95 27.13 1.28
CA THR A 84 -25.16 25.84 0.59
C THR A 84 -25.48 26.11 -0.89
N PRO A 85 -25.14 25.21 -1.83
CA PRO A 85 -24.73 23.81 -1.62
C PRO A 85 -23.23 23.58 -1.35
N ASP A 86 -22.36 24.58 -1.53
CA ASP A 86 -20.92 24.47 -1.29
C ASP A 86 -20.53 24.91 0.13
N ALA A 87 -20.80 24.05 1.12
CA ALA A 87 -20.71 24.40 2.54
C ALA A 87 -19.30 24.79 3.04
N LEU A 88 -18.23 24.30 2.40
CA LEU A 88 -16.83 24.56 2.75
C LEU A 88 -16.10 25.42 1.70
N ILE A 89 -16.77 25.87 0.64
CA ILE A 89 -16.26 26.82 -0.35
C ILE A 89 -14.89 26.42 -0.92
N SER A 90 -14.62 25.13 -1.07
CA SER A 90 -13.27 24.61 -1.38
C SER A 90 -13.30 23.26 -2.07
N GLN A 91 -12.15 22.89 -2.62
CA GLN A 91 -11.86 21.54 -3.11
C GLN A 91 -10.92 20.81 -2.14
N SER A 92 -11.06 19.49 -2.06
CA SER A 92 -10.19 18.61 -1.26
C SER A 92 -10.35 18.78 0.25
N SER A 93 -11.59 18.90 0.75
CA SER A 93 -11.90 18.83 2.20
C SER A 93 -11.60 17.45 2.81
N LEU A 94 -11.39 16.43 1.96
CA LEU A 94 -10.72 15.19 2.31
C LEU A 94 -9.68 14.81 1.25
N THR A 95 -8.62 14.12 1.68
CA THR A 95 -7.58 13.61 0.77
C THR A 95 -7.09 12.23 1.19
N ILE A 96 -6.36 11.56 0.29
CA ILE A 96 -5.79 10.22 0.51
C ILE A 96 -4.27 10.31 0.34
N ALA A 97 -3.52 9.75 1.29
CA ALA A 97 -2.10 9.44 1.10
C ALA A 97 -1.78 8.03 1.59
N GLY A 98 -1.31 7.19 0.66
CA GLY A 98 -1.15 5.75 0.88
C GLY A 98 -2.48 5.09 1.23
N ASN A 99 -2.57 4.54 2.45
CA ASN A 99 -3.77 3.87 2.97
C ASN A 99 -4.52 4.70 4.00
N ASN A 100 -4.25 6.01 4.04
CA ASN A 100 -4.84 6.90 5.02
C ASN A 100 -5.69 7.96 4.33
N ILE A 101 -6.86 8.23 4.91
CA ILE A 101 -7.73 9.36 4.58
C ILE A 101 -7.52 10.43 5.64
N PHE A 102 -7.40 11.66 5.20
CA PHE A 102 -7.37 12.84 6.05
C PHE A 102 -8.62 13.65 5.78
N ALA A 103 -9.35 14.01 6.82
CA ALA A 103 -10.66 14.66 6.75
C ALA A 103 -10.68 15.89 7.66
N VAL A 104 -11.00 17.05 7.08
CA VAL A 104 -11.15 18.29 7.85
C VAL A 104 -12.46 18.28 8.63
N ASN A 105 -12.47 18.95 9.79
CA ASN A 105 -13.66 19.16 10.60
C ASN A 105 -13.77 20.65 10.89
N ALA A 106 -14.45 21.37 9.99
CA ALA A 106 -14.52 22.83 10.01
C ALA A 106 -15.15 23.38 11.30
N GLY A 107 -16.13 22.68 11.88
CA GLY A 107 -16.85 23.13 13.07
C GLY A 107 -16.12 22.90 14.39
N SER A 108 -15.14 21.98 14.41
CA SER A 108 -14.32 21.71 15.60
C SER A 108 -12.87 22.17 15.45
N ASN A 109 -12.49 22.77 14.31
CA ASN A 109 -11.11 23.13 13.97
C ASN A 109 -10.12 21.97 14.13
N THR A 110 -10.51 20.76 13.70
CA THR A 110 -9.65 19.56 13.82
C THR A 110 -9.41 18.85 12.51
N LEU A 111 -8.29 18.15 12.40
CA LEU A 111 -8.01 17.17 11.35
C LEU A 111 -8.12 15.75 11.91
N SER A 112 -8.82 14.88 11.18
CA SER A 112 -8.92 13.46 11.52
C SER A 112 -8.18 12.59 10.51
N MET A 113 -7.59 11.49 10.99
CA MET A 113 -6.93 10.49 10.16
C MET A 113 -7.65 9.15 10.28
N LEU A 114 -8.01 8.56 9.15
CA LEU A 114 -8.64 7.25 9.07
C LEU A 114 -7.75 6.32 8.23
N ARG A 115 -7.64 5.07 8.65
CA ARG A 115 -6.97 4.03 7.89
C ARG A 115 -7.99 3.25 7.09
N VAL A 116 -7.71 3.11 5.80
CA VAL A 116 -8.47 2.28 4.86
C VAL A 116 -7.99 0.84 5.00
N SER A 117 -8.93 -0.08 5.22
CA SER A 117 -8.62 -1.50 5.17
C SER A 117 -8.18 -1.91 3.76
N ARG A 118 -7.08 -2.67 3.70
CA ARG A 118 -6.51 -3.14 2.43
C ARG A 118 -7.31 -4.25 1.77
N SER A 119 -8.01 -5.05 2.57
CA SER A 119 -8.86 -6.12 2.11
C SER A 119 -10.25 -5.65 1.71
N ASP A 120 -10.68 -4.51 2.24
CA ASP A 120 -12.02 -3.97 2.07
C ASP A 120 -11.98 -2.43 2.16
N PRO A 121 -11.86 -1.74 1.02
CA PRO A 121 -11.74 -0.28 0.99
C PRO A 121 -12.94 0.47 1.60
N THR A 122 -14.06 -0.20 1.88
CA THR A 122 -15.22 0.43 2.56
C THR A 122 -15.07 0.43 4.09
N LYS A 123 -14.13 -0.34 4.64
CA LYS A 123 -13.88 -0.40 6.09
C LYS A 123 -12.80 0.59 6.47
N LEU A 124 -13.25 1.67 7.10
CA LEU A 124 -12.39 2.70 7.67
C LEU A 124 -12.25 2.52 9.19
N GLN A 125 -11.09 2.90 9.71
CA GLN A 125 -10.83 2.95 11.15
C GLN A 125 -10.13 4.26 11.51
N MET A 126 -10.64 4.98 12.52
CA MET A 126 -9.93 6.13 13.09
C MET A 126 -8.54 5.73 13.60
N VAL A 127 -7.52 6.54 13.28
CA VAL A 127 -6.16 6.39 13.79
C VAL A 127 -5.86 7.55 14.73
N GLY A 128 -5.81 7.26 16.03
CA GLY A 128 -5.66 8.28 17.06
C GLY A 128 -6.92 9.14 17.23
N LYS A 129 -6.75 10.28 17.92
CA LYS A 129 -7.79 11.30 18.11
C LYS A 129 -7.63 12.42 17.07
N PRO A 130 -8.70 13.17 16.75
CA PRO A 130 -8.57 14.38 15.94
C PRO A 130 -7.55 15.35 16.54
N VAL A 131 -6.71 15.95 15.70
CA VAL A 131 -5.69 16.92 16.10
C VAL A 131 -6.20 18.33 15.85
N GLN A 132 -5.95 19.24 16.79
CA GLN A 132 -6.31 20.64 16.67
C GLN A 132 -5.51 21.34 15.58
N VAL A 133 -6.21 22.06 14.71
CA VAL A 133 -5.65 22.91 13.67
C VAL A 133 -5.54 24.33 14.24
N PRO A 134 -4.39 25.01 14.13
CA PRO A 134 -4.23 26.37 14.65
C PRO A 134 -5.09 27.43 13.94
N GLY A 135 -5.44 27.18 12.67
CA GLY A 135 -6.36 27.99 11.89
C GLY A 135 -7.83 27.68 12.21
N GLU A 136 -8.71 28.60 11.84
CA GLU A 136 -10.16 28.48 12.07
C GLU A 136 -10.87 28.15 10.76
N PHE A 137 -11.90 27.29 10.85
CA PHE A 137 -12.64 26.78 9.69
C PHE A 137 -11.72 26.07 8.67
N PRO A 138 -11.06 24.96 9.04
CA PRO A 138 -10.28 24.15 8.10
C PRO A 138 -11.18 23.59 7.01
N ASN A 139 -10.89 23.93 5.76
CA ASN A 139 -11.76 23.63 4.62
C ASN A 139 -11.10 22.75 3.55
N THR A 140 -9.77 22.66 3.51
CA THR A 140 -9.04 21.85 2.53
C THR A 140 -7.83 21.15 3.17
N VAL A 141 -7.44 20.00 2.63
CA VAL A 141 -6.31 19.20 3.10
C VAL A 141 -5.54 18.56 1.94
N ALA A 142 -4.22 18.56 2.06
CA ALA A 142 -3.27 17.90 1.18
C ALA A 142 -2.35 16.98 1.99
N ALA A 143 -1.98 15.83 1.45
CA ALA A 143 -1.08 14.90 2.12
C ALA A 143 -0.04 14.37 1.15
N SER A 144 1.20 14.32 1.63
CA SER A 144 2.39 13.85 0.94
C SER A 144 2.78 12.48 1.53
N ALA A 145 2.55 11.42 0.75
CA ALA A 145 2.90 10.07 1.17
C ALA A 145 4.43 9.86 1.18
N LYS A 146 5.15 10.53 0.28
CA LYS A 146 6.61 10.46 0.16
C LYS A 146 7.30 11.06 1.39
N ASN A 147 6.77 12.15 1.91
CA ASN A 147 7.39 12.91 3.00
C ASN A 147 6.73 12.64 4.37
N GLY A 148 5.58 11.97 4.41
CA GLY A 148 4.85 11.73 5.67
C GLY A 148 4.30 13.02 6.28
N VAL A 149 3.93 13.99 5.45
CA VAL A 149 3.44 15.32 5.85
C VAL A 149 2.00 15.52 5.35
N VAL A 150 1.15 16.07 6.19
CA VAL A 150 -0.21 16.51 5.84
C VAL A 150 -0.35 17.99 6.17
N CYS A 151 -0.97 18.76 5.29
CA CYS A 151 -1.16 20.20 5.43
C CYS A 151 -2.64 20.56 5.27
N VAL A 152 -3.11 21.44 6.13
CA VAL A 152 -4.51 21.87 6.23
C VAL A 152 -4.58 23.36 5.94
N GLY A 153 -5.41 23.73 4.96
CA GLY A 153 -5.80 25.10 4.70
C GLY A 153 -7.03 25.46 5.53
N SER A 154 -6.99 26.65 6.13
CA SER A 154 -8.07 27.23 6.94
C SER A 154 -8.41 28.61 6.42
N THR A 155 -9.69 28.97 6.39
CA THR A 155 -10.16 30.22 5.76
C THR A 155 -10.96 31.15 6.67
N GLY A 156 -11.18 30.77 7.94
CA GLY A 156 -11.89 31.60 8.91
C GLY A 156 -11.10 32.85 9.34
N ALA A 157 -11.40 33.38 10.53
CA ALA A 157 -10.77 34.59 11.05
C ALA A 157 -9.26 34.40 11.28
N LYS A 158 -8.83 33.15 11.53
CA LYS A 158 -7.43 32.72 11.48
C LYS A 158 -7.19 31.90 10.23
N ALA A 159 -7.00 32.58 9.10
CA ALA A 159 -6.73 31.96 7.83
C ALA A 159 -5.23 31.66 7.62
N GLY A 160 -4.94 30.56 6.93
CA GLY A 160 -3.58 30.14 6.65
C GLY A 160 -3.43 28.62 6.50
N VAL A 161 -2.17 28.19 6.45
CA VAL A 161 -1.81 26.78 6.28
C VAL A 161 -0.95 26.28 7.43
N SER A 162 -1.34 25.16 8.01
CA SER A 162 -0.56 24.47 9.04
C SER A 162 -0.40 23.00 8.65
N CYS A 163 0.74 22.42 8.98
CA CYS A 163 1.11 21.06 8.60
C CYS A 163 1.44 20.21 9.83
N SER A 164 1.28 18.90 9.68
CA SER A 164 1.65 17.91 10.69
C SER A 164 2.32 16.72 10.01
N SER A 165 3.16 16.00 10.77
CA SER A 165 3.63 14.69 10.35
C SER A 165 2.54 13.64 10.57
N PHE A 166 2.55 12.57 9.78
CA PHE A 166 1.66 11.43 10.01
C PHE A 166 2.41 10.11 9.88
N SER A 167 1.97 9.13 10.66
CA SER A 167 2.55 7.79 10.72
C SER A 167 1.48 6.74 10.97
N ARG A 168 1.88 5.47 11.18
CA ARG A 168 0.94 4.41 11.56
C ARG A 168 0.28 4.67 12.92
N GLN A 169 0.91 5.49 13.77
CA GLN A 169 0.44 5.86 15.09
C GLN A 169 -0.58 7.00 15.06
N GLY A 170 -0.74 7.68 13.92
CA GLY A 170 -1.66 8.80 13.75
C GLY A 170 -0.97 10.09 13.33
N LEU A 171 -1.68 11.19 13.53
CA LEU A 171 -1.22 12.56 13.32
C LEU A 171 -0.33 13.03 14.48
N GLY A 172 0.77 13.72 14.15
CA GLY A 172 1.51 14.53 15.11
C GLY A 172 0.77 15.83 15.44
N ALA A 173 1.37 16.65 16.31
CA ALA A 173 0.90 18.01 16.53
C ALA A 173 1.06 18.85 15.25
N MET A 174 0.11 19.74 15.00
CA MET A 174 0.20 20.72 13.92
C MET A 174 1.30 21.74 14.24
N ASP A 175 2.03 22.17 13.21
CA ASP A 175 3.03 23.22 13.29
C ASP A 175 2.39 24.62 13.28
N GLU A 176 3.23 25.66 13.32
CA GLU A 176 2.75 27.05 13.30
C GLU A 176 1.93 27.38 12.04
N LEU A 177 0.94 28.26 12.21
CA LEU A 177 0.11 28.74 11.11
C LEU A 177 0.91 29.67 10.17
N ARG A 178 1.05 29.27 8.90
CA ARG A 178 1.49 30.16 7.81
C ARG A 178 0.32 31.07 7.47
N THR A 179 0.31 32.23 8.12
CA THR A 179 -0.86 33.12 8.12
C THR A 179 -1.07 33.74 6.74
N ILE A 180 -2.35 33.78 6.34
CA ILE A 180 -2.81 34.51 5.16
C ILE A 180 -3.86 35.49 5.65
N ASP A 181 -3.58 36.79 5.55
CA ASP A 181 -4.50 37.82 6.00
C ASP A 181 -5.61 38.00 4.96
N LEU A 182 -6.79 37.47 5.27
CA LEU A 182 -7.99 37.56 4.43
C LEU A 182 -9.05 38.49 5.04
N GLY A 183 -8.88 38.95 6.28
CA GLY A 183 -9.92 39.72 6.98
C GLY A 183 -11.26 38.99 7.15
N GLN A 184 -11.25 37.65 7.21
CA GLN A 184 -12.46 36.82 7.25
C GLN A 184 -13.09 36.72 8.65
N THR A 185 -14.34 36.26 8.71
CA THR A 185 -15.04 35.87 9.95
C THR A 185 -14.97 34.36 10.19
N THR A 186 -15.53 33.87 11.29
CA THR A 186 -15.78 32.42 11.48
C THR A 186 -17.20 32.20 11.98
N PRO A 187 -18.08 31.57 11.17
CA PRO A 187 -17.83 31.04 9.82
C PRO A 187 -17.42 32.11 8.79
N PRO A 188 -16.65 31.73 7.75
CA PRO A 188 -16.20 32.66 6.70
C PRO A 188 -17.35 33.11 5.80
N VAL A 189 -17.26 34.32 5.25
CA VAL A 189 -18.15 34.82 4.21
C VAL A 189 -17.55 34.46 2.85
N GLY A 190 -18.26 33.69 2.04
CA GLY A 190 -17.76 33.17 0.76
C GLY A 190 -18.77 33.19 -0.39
N PRO A 191 -18.36 32.75 -1.60
CA PRO A 191 -17.13 32.00 -1.87
C PRO A 191 -15.89 32.84 -2.22
N THR A 192 -16.00 34.15 -2.47
CA THR A 192 -14.84 35.01 -2.76
C THR A 192 -13.95 35.23 -1.53
N ASN A 193 -12.74 35.77 -1.71
CA ASN A 193 -11.82 36.14 -0.62
C ASN A 193 -11.56 35.02 0.42
N THR A 194 -11.40 33.78 -0.05
CA THR A 194 -11.19 32.60 0.81
C THR A 194 -10.18 31.63 0.22
N LEU A 195 -9.56 30.81 1.07
CA LEU A 195 -8.65 29.75 0.66
C LEU A 195 -9.45 28.63 -0.02
N SER A 196 -9.12 28.27 -1.27
CA SER A 196 -9.89 27.30 -2.06
C SER A 196 -9.32 25.89 -2.04
N GLN A 197 -7.99 25.73 -2.07
CA GLN A 197 -7.38 24.41 -2.05
C GLN A 197 -5.90 24.45 -1.61
N VAL A 198 -5.47 23.45 -0.86
CA VAL A 198 -4.05 23.08 -0.73
C VAL A 198 -3.77 21.78 -1.51
N LEU A 199 -2.62 21.68 -2.16
CA LEU A 199 -2.18 20.49 -2.90
C LEU A 199 -0.65 20.44 -3.02
N PHE A 200 -0.08 19.25 -3.07
CA PHE A 200 1.36 19.08 -3.36
C PHE A 200 1.63 19.03 -4.86
N SER A 201 2.83 19.44 -5.27
CA SER A 201 3.39 19.13 -6.60
C SER A 201 3.47 17.61 -6.83
N GLU A 202 3.56 17.17 -8.09
CA GLU A 202 3.59 15.73 -8.42
C GLU A 202 4.76 14.98 -7.76
N ASP A 203 5.92 15.64 -7.65
CA ASP A 203 7.10 15.09 -6.99
C ASP A 203 7.10 15.29 -5.46
N GLU A 204 6.05 15.92 -4.93
CA GLU A 204 5.84 16.28 -3.54
C GLU A 204 6.98 17.15 -2.96
N SER A 205 7.63 17.97 -3.79
CA SER A 205 8.69 18.91 -3.36
C SER A 205 8.16 20.32 -3.03
N MET A 206 6.95 20.66 -3.45
CA MET A 206 6.32 21.95 -3.18
C MET A 206 4.87 21.76 -2.70
N LEU A 207 4.42 22.66 -1.84
CA LEU A 207 3.03 22.82 -1.45
C LEU A 207 2.45 24.06 -2.14
N PHE A 208 1.36 23.88 -2.86
CA PHE A 208 0.58 24.94 -3.49
C PHE A 208 -0.67 25.24 -2.67
N THR A 209 -0.98 26.52 -2.52
CA THR A 209 -2.17 27.02 -1.83
C THR A 209 -2.87 28.01 -2.74
N MET A 210 -4.10 27.72 -3.11
CA MET A 210 -4.93 28.59 -3.95
C MET A 210 -5.80 29.47 -3.06
N VAL A 211 -5.85 30.77 -3.37
CA VAL A 211 -6.66 31.77 -2.67
C VAL A 211 -7.48 32.54 -3.69
N LYS A 212 -8.80 32.55 -3.48
CA LYS A 212 -9.75 33.26 -4.32
C LYS A 212 -9.69 34.76 -4.04
N GLY A 213 -9.73 35.56 -5.09
CA GLY A 213 -9.95 36.99 -4.99
C GLY A 213 -11.41 37.34 -4.76
N ASP A 214 -11.68 38.63 -4.81
CA ASP A 214 -13.00 39.24 -4.90
C ASP A 214 -12.96 40.40 -5.91
N PRO A 215 -13.27 40.12 -7.20
CA PRO A 215 -13.24 41.14 -8.24
C PRO A 215 -14.17 42.33 -7.97
N ALA A 216 -15.25 42.15 -7.21
CA ALA A 216 -16.21 43.21 -6.93
C ALA A 216 -15.62 44.32 -6.04
N VAL A 217 -14.57 44.01 -5.27
CA VAL A 217 -13.83 44.96 -4.43
C VAL A 217 -12.37 45.12 -4.86
N ASN A 218 -12.06 44.80 -6.12
CA ASN A 218 -10.73 44.91 -6.72
C ASN A 218 -9.64 44.12 -5.94
N ASN A 219 -10.00 42.95 -5.41
CA ASN A 219 -9.08 42.02 -4.77
C ASN A 219 -8.80 40.85 -5.73
N THR A 220 -7.56 40.69 -6.17
CA THR A 220 -7.18 39.59 -7.07
C THR A 220 -6.70 38.39 -6.26
N GLY A 221 -7.15 37.19 -6.64
CA GLY A 221 -6.67 35.95 -6.04
C GLY A 221 -5.19 35.71 -6.32
N PHE A 222 -4.63 34.71 -5.64
CA PHE A 222 -3.23 34.34 -5.82
C PHE A 222 -3.02 32.85 -5.54
N ILE A 223 -1.89 32.35 -6.01
CA ILE A 223 -1.30 31.08 -5.60
C ILE A 223 -0.11 31.38 -4.69
N SER A 224 -0.04 30.65 -3.57
CA SER A 224 1.09 30.62 -2.66
C SER A 224 1.83 29.29 -2.81
N VAL A 225 3.15 29.35 -2.97
CA VAL A 225 4.02 28.20 -3.20
C VAL A 225 5.10 28.15 -2.12
N ALA A 226 5.14 27.05 -1.37
CA ALA A 226 6.13 26.81 -0.32
C ALA A 226 6.90 25.52 -0.58
N ASN A 227 8.22 25.53 -0.40
CA ASN A 227 9.06 24.34 -0.58
C ASN A 227 8.86 23.33 0.55
N VAL A 228 9.00 22.05 0.23
CA VAL A 228 9.17 20.97 1.20
C VAL A 228 10.66 20.76 1.43
N GLU A 229 11.12 21.13 2.61
CA GLU A 229 12.51 21.05 3.01
C GLU A 229 12.75 19.81 3.87
N LYS A 230 13.93 19.18 3.73
CA LYS A 230 14.37 18.10 4.63
C LYS A 230 15.45 18.60 5.56
N LYS A 231 15.21 18.50 6.87
CA LYS A 231 16.21 18.80 7.91
C LYS A 231 16.39 17.57 8.78
N ASN A 232 17.63 17.07 8.87
CA ASN A 232 17.97 15.84 9.62
C ASN A 232 17.10 14.63 9.23
N GLY A 233 16.80 14.48 7.93
CA GLY A 233 15.94 13.40 7.42
C GLY A 233 14.44 13.59 7.63
N VAL A 234 14.00 14.62 8.37
CA VAL A 234 12.59 14.95 8.58
C VAL A 234 12.16 16.00 7.58
N ALA A 235 11.09 15.73 6.84
CA ALA A 235 10.50 16.67 5.91
C ALA A 235 9.54 17.64 6.62
N ALA A 236 9.58 18.91 6.21
CA ALA A 236 8.69 19.97 6.69
C ALA A 236 8.42 20.98 5.57
N VAL A 237 7.25 21.60 5.57
CA VAL A 237 6.95 22.68 4.62
C VAL A 237 7.54 23.98 5.13
N SER A 238 8.22 24.72 4.26
CA SER A 238 8.84 26.00 4.58
C SER A 238 7.83 26.98 5.20
N LYS A 239 8.32 27.84 6.10
CA LYS A 239 7.51 28.94 6.66
C LYS A 239 7.38 30.12 5.69
N LYS A 240 8.22 30.16 4.65
CA LYS A 240 8.21 31.19 3.61
C LYS A 240 7.56 30.64 2.36
N ASP A 241 6.73 31.44 1.73
CA ASP A 241 6.09 31.17 0.46
C ASP A 241 6.37 32.28 -0.56
N ALA A 242 6.38 31.91 -1.83
CA ALA A 242 6.27 32.86 -2.93
C ALA A 242 4.79 32.98 -3.30
N ARG A 243 4.30 34.22 -3.43
CA ARG A 243 2.92 34.50 -3.83
C ARG A 243 2.91 35.11 -5.21
N SER A 244 2.05 34.60 -6.07
CA SER A 244 1.89 35.09 -7.44
C SER A 244 0.41 35.22 -7.76
N SER A 245 0.04 36.26 -8.50
CA SER A 245 -1.30 36.43 -9.10
C SER A 245 -1.15 36.26 -10.61
N PRO A 246 -1.25 35.02 -11.15
CA PRO A 246 -1.05 34.75 -12.56
C PRO A 246 -1.97 35.62 -13.43
N GLU A 247 -1.41 36.19 -14.50
CA GLU A 247 -2.10 37.16 -15.34
C GLU A 247 -3.45 36.62 -15.86
N GLY A 248 -4.50 37.42 -15.67
CA GLY A 248 -5.85 37.10 -16.12
C GLY A 248 -6.56 36.01 -15.32
N THR A 249 -6.08 35.68 -14.12
CA THR A 249 -6.80 34.90 -13.10
C THR A 249 -7.35 35.84 -12.02
N ALA A 250 -8.41 35.42 -11.32
CA ALA A 250 -9.07 36.22 -10.30
C ALA A 250 -9.66 35.37 -9.16
N VAL A 251 -10.39 34.30 -9.48
CA VAL A 251 -11.15 33.49 -8.51
C VAL A 251 -10.74 32.02 -8.61
N LEU A 252 -9.44 31.76 -8.41
CA LEU A 252 -8.84 30.41 -8.47
C LEU A 252 -9.48 29.47 -7.44
N PHE A 253 -10.12 28.40 -7.90
CA PHE A 253 -10.82 27.43 -7.04
C PHE A 253 -10.11 26.08 -7.05
N GLY A 254 -10.64 25.14 -7.83
CA GLY A 254 -10.28 23.74 -7.83
C GLY A 254 -9.08 23.52 -8.71
N SER A 255 -8.12 22.78 -8.20
CA SER A 255 -6.81 22.62 -8.82
C SER A 255 -6.34 21.18 -8.77
N GLN A 256 -5.67 20.76 -9.83
CA GLN A 256 -4.98 19.48 -9.91
C GLN A 256 -3.69 19.60 -10.72
N VAL A 257 -2.62 19.00 -10.21
CA VAL A 257 -1.34 18.93 -10.94
C VAL A 257 -1.53 18.11 -12.20
N ILE A 258 -1.05 18.61 -13.33
CA ILE A 258 -1.07 17.92 -14.62
C ILE A 258 -0.01 16.82 -14.59
N PRO A 259 -0.38 15.53 -14.71
CA PRO A 259 0.57 14.43 -14.57
C PRO A 259 1.74 14.50 -15.55
N GLY A 260 2.94 14.21 -15.07
CA GLY A 260 4.20 14.28 -15.80
C GLY A 260 4.77 15.69 -16.00
N THR A 261 4.27 16.71 -15.27
CA THR A 261 4.65 18.11 -15.48
C THR A 261 4.74 18.91 -14.17
N SER A 262 5.31 20.12 -14.23
CA SER A 262 5.26 21.12 -13.15
C SER A 262 4.02 22.02 -13.18
N LYS A 263 3.05 21.73 -14.06
CA LYS A 263 1.90 22.60 -14.32
C LYS A 263 0.70 22.19 -13.49
N VAL A 264 -0.16 23.16 -13.19
CA VAL A 264 -1.41 22.97 -12.46
C VAL A 264 -2.57 23.37 -13.35
N PHE A 265 -3.53 22.48 -13.55
CA PHE A 265 -4.83 22.85 -14.09
C PHE A 265 -5.66 23.41 -12.94
N ALA A 266 -6.09 24.66 -13.05
CA ALA A 266 -6.88 25.35 -12.05
C ALA A 266 -8.15 25.92 -12.66
N THR A 267 -9.30 25.72 -12.04
CA THR A 267 -10.52 26.42 -12.39
C THR A 267 -10.49 27.84 -11.84
N ASP A 268 -11.16 28.74 -12.55
CA ASP A 268 -11.38 30.11 -12.13
C ASP A 268 -12.85 30.45 -12.35
N ALA A 269 -13.56 30.72 -11.25
CA ALA A 269 -15.00 30.94 -11.28
C ALA A 269 -15.40 32.21 -12.07
N SER A 270 -14.44 33.06 -12.46
CA SER A 270 -14.71 34.27 -13.25
C SER A 270 -14.72 34.05 -14.76
N PHE A 271 -14.15 32.95 -15.28
CA PHE A 271 -14.20 32.67 -16.72
C PHE A 271 -14.20 31.18 -17.13
N GLY A 272 -13.69 30.25 -16.31
CA GLY A 272 -13.56 28.84 -16.69
C GLY A 272 -12.37 28.15 -16.03
N ALA A 273 -11.27 28.00 -16.77
CA ALA A 273 -10.06 27.38 -16.26
C ALA A 273 -8.77 27.93 -16.87
N ALA A 274 -7.69 27.86 -16.11
CA ALA A 274 -6.33 28.20 -16.51
C ALA A 274 -5.37 27.02 -16.30
N ILE A 275 -4.29 27.03 -17.06
CA ILE A 275 -3.10 26.21 -16.78
C ILE A 275 -2.04 27.14 -16.22
N LEU A 276 -1.60 26.85 -15.00
CA LEU A 276 -0.56 27.59 -14.30
C LEU A 276 0.77 26.85 -14.45
N ASP A 277 1.83 27.57 -14.82
CA ASP A 277 3.19 27.05 -14.82
C ASP A 277 3.91 27.55 -13.57
N VAL A 278 4.42 26.61 -12.76
CA VAL A 278 5.14 26.95 -11.52
C VAL A 278 6.62 26.71 -11.75
N ASN A 279 7.43 27.77 -11.59
CA ASN A 279 8.87 27.66 -11.70
C ASN A 279 9.44 26.99 -10.44
N PRO A 280 10.08 25.81 -10.54
CA PRO A 280 10.55 25.08 -9.37
C PRO A 280 11.71 25.76 -8.62
N ASN A 281 12.39 26.74 -9.25
CA ASN A 281 13.51 27.45 -8.63
C ASN A 281 13.05 28.73 -7.93
N SER A 282 12.21 29.54 -8.58
CA SER A 282 11.72 30.80 -8.00
C SER A 282 10.43 30.65 -7.19
N CYS A 283 9.73 29.51 -7.32
CA CYS A 283 8.39 29.28 -6.78
C CYS A 283 7.31 30.23 -7.34
N GLU A 284 7.62 31.01 -8.38
CA GLU A 284 6.66 31.90 -9.03
C GLU A 284 5.76 31.12 -9.98
N ALA A 285 4.48 31.51 -10.03
CA ALA A 285 3.50 30.93 -10.92
C ALA A 285 3.06 31.93 -12.00
N THR A 286 2.95 31.47 -13.24
CA THR A 286 2.48 32.26 -14.38
C THR A 286 1.36 31.53 -15.13
N THR A 287 0.57 32.28 -15.91
CA THR A 287 -0.49 31.71 -16.73
C THR A 287 0.09 31.16 -18.03
N ALA A 288 0.00 29.86 -18.25
CA ALA A 288 0.41 29.21 -19.49
C ALA A 288 -0.71 29.15 -20.53
N ALA A 289 -1.95 28.97 -20.08
CA ALA A 289 -3.13 28.95 -20.96
C ALA A 289 -4.40 29.31 -20.17
N LYS A 290 -5.44 29.72 -20.89
CA LYS A 290 -6.79 29.99 -20.35
C LYS A 290 -7.84 29.49 -21.34
N GLY A 291 -8.92 28.94 -20.80
CA GLY A 291 -10.10 28.58 -21.56
C GLY A 291 -11.35 29.02 -20.83
N ALA A 292 -12.23 29.70 -21.57
CA ALA A 292 -13.51 30.12 -21.05
C ALA A 292 -14.53 28.98 -21.16
N VAL A 293 -15.42 28.87 -20.18
CA VAL A 293 -16.56 27.94 -20.20
C VAL A 293 -17.82 28.77 -20.43
N GLU A 294 -18.39 28.68 -21.62
CA GLU A 294 -19.54 29.48 -22.00
C GLU A 294 -20.76 29.15 -21.13
N GLY A 295 -21.44 30.19 -20.64
CA GLY A 295 -22.64 30.03 -19.81
C GLY A 295 -22.38 29.46 -18.42
N GLN A 296 -21.14 29.48 -17.92
CA GLN A 296 -20.88 29.15 -16.51
C GLN A 296 -21.65 30.06 -15.55
N THR A 297 -21.97 29.53 -14.37
CA THR A 297 -22.43 30.31 -13.22
C THR A 297 -21.29 30.46 -12.23
N ALA A 298 -20.61 29.35 -11.89
CA ALA A 298 -19.37 29.30 -11.13
C ALA A 298 -18.68 27.93 -11.35
N THR A 299 -17.82 27.84 -12.36
CA THR A 299 -17.01 26.63 -12.60
C THR A 299 -15.91 26.52 -11.55
N CYS A 300 -15.98 25.49 -10.71
CA CYS A 300 -15.22 25.44 -9.46
C CYS A 300 -14.43 24.14 -9.29
N TRP A 301 -15.00 22.94 -9.46
CA TRP A 301 -14.27 21.70 -9.18
C TRP A 301 -13.62 21.12 -10.42
N VAL A 302 -12.55 20.35 -10.21
CA VAL A 302 -11.81 19.68 -11.29
C VAL A 302 -11.38 18.27 -10.90
N ALA A 303 -11.45 17.35 -11.86
CA ALA A 303 -10.72 16.10 -11.83
C ALA A 303 -10.08 15.80 -13.19
N ILE A 304 -8.85 15.30 -13.17
CA ILE A 304 -8.13 14.83 -14.36
C ILE A 304 -8.37 13.35 -14.55
N SER A 305 -8.90 12.98 -15.72
CA SER A 305 -9.17 11.59 -16.07
C SER A 305 -7.95 10.91 -16.70
N PRO A 306 -7.49 9.78 -16.17
CA PRO A 306 -6.39 9.03 -16.78
C PRO A 306 -6.78 8.37 -18.11
N ALA A 307 -8.07 8.06 -18.31
CA ALA A 307 -8.55 7.42 -19.54
C ALA A 307 -8.54 8.38 -20.74
N THR A 308 -9.00 9.62 -20.53
CA THR A 308 -9.12 10.62 -21.60
C THR A 308 -7.92 11.55 -21.68
N LYS A 309 -7.12 11.66 -20.60
CA LYS A 309 -6.01 12.61 -20.46
C LYS A 309 -6.47 14.07 -20.62
N SER A 310 -7.66 14.35 -20.11
CA SER A 310 -8.30 15.66 -20.07
C SER A 310 -8.73 16.00 -18.64
N ALA A 311 -8.97 17.28 -18.39
CA ALA A 311 -9.63 17.75 -17.17
C ALA A 311 -11.15 17.71 -17.37
N PHE A 312 -11.88 17.33 -16.33
CA PHE A 312 -13.32 17.53 -16.24
C PHE A 312 -13.59 18.55 -15.17
N VAL A 313 -14.47 19.51 -15.44
CA VAL A 313 -14.84 20.57 -14.52
C VAL A 313 -16.35 20.64 -14.33
N THR A 314 -16.77 21.08 -13.14
CA THR A 314 -18.19 21.23 -12.78
C THR A 314 -18.50 22.57 -12.17
N ASP A 315 -19.78 22.89 -12.19
CA ASP A 315 -20.35 24.15 -11.76
C ASP A 315 -21.46 23.90 -10.73
N VAL A 316 -21.41 24.67 -9.66
CA VAL A 316 -22.37 24.54 -8.55
C VAL A 316 -23.81 24.87 -8.97
N GLY A 317 -23.98 25.73 -9.97
CA GLY A 317 -25.27 26.22 -10.46
C GLY A 317 -25.67 25.69 -11.83
N ARG A 318 -24.89 24.76 -12.42
CA ARG A 318 -25.22 24.12 -13.70
C ARG A 318 -25.01 22.61 -13.59
N ASN A 319 -26.04 21.85 -13.91
CA ASN A 319 -26.00 20.39 -13.91
C ASN A 319 -25.44 19.83 -15.23
N ARG A 320 -24.15 20.07 -15.45
CA ARG A 320 -23.38 19.55 -16.59
C ARG A 320 -21.94 19.27 -16.18
N VAL A 321 -21.28 18.41 -16.93
CA VAL A 321 -19.82 18.21 -16.84
C VAL A 321 -19.17 18.72 -18.11
N VAL A 322 -18.11 19.50 -17.98
CA VAL A 322 -17.35 20.06 -19.11
C VAL A 322 -15.97 19.40 -19.15
N GLU A 323 -15.61 18.82 -20.29
CA GLU A 323 -14.28 18.28 -20.54
C GLU A 323 -13.40 19.35 -21.18
N MET A 324 -12.19 19.53 -20.67
CA MET A 324 -11.24 20.55 -21.10
C MET A 324 -9.85 19.95 -21.35
N SER A 325 -9.15 20.52 -22.33
CA SER A 325 -7.80 20.13 -22.73
C SER A 325 -6.75 20.49 -21.67
N LEU A 326 -5.87 19.55 -21.33
CA LEU A 326 -4.71 19.81 -20.44
C LEU A 326 -3.57 20.56 -21.15
N LYS A 327 -3.70 20.88 -22.44
CA LYS A 327 -2.66 21.57 -23.20
C LYS A 327 -2.87 23.08 -23.23
N ASP A 328 -4.12 23.49 -23.41
CA ASP A 328 -4.50 24.87 -23.69
C ASP A 328 -5.78 25.31 -22.96
N ALA A 329 -6.33 24.47 -22.09
CA ALA A 329 -7.60 24.68 -21.38
C ALA A 329 -8.82 24.88 -22.31
N SER A 330 -8.74 24.59 -23.60
CA SER A 330 -9.91 24.65 -24.49
C SER A 330 -10.99 23.63 -24.09
N VAL A 331 -12.27 23.99 -24.25
CA VAL A 331 -13.39 23.07 -24.07
C VAL A 331 -13.37 22.03 -25.19
N VAL A 332 -13.42 20.76 -24.80
CA VAL A 332 -13.42 19.60 -25.70
C VAL A 332 -14.84 19.07 -25.90
N SER A 333 -15.58 18.91 -24.81
CA SER A 333 -16.96 18.43 -24.84
C SER A 333 -17.74 18.92 -23.63
N GLU A 334 -19.07 18.92 -23.76
CA GLU A 334 -19.98 19.16 -22.64
C GLU A 334 -21.03 18.05 -22.59
N LEU A 335 -21.31 17.56 -21.40
CA LEU A 335 -22.38 16.61 -21.14
C LEU A 335 -23.42 17.24 -20.23
N ASP A 336 -24.61 17.47 -20.78
CA ASP A 336 -25.77 17.88 -19.99
C ASP A 336 -26.29 16.72 -19.14
N LEU A 337 -26.54 17.00 -17.86
CA LEU A 337 -27.01 16.02 -16.88
C LEU A 337 -28.35 16.43 -16.25
N THR A 338 -28.98 17.49 -16.76
CA THR A 338 -30.28 18.01 -16.24
C THR A 338 -31.38 16.94 -16.13
N CYS A 339 -31.29 15.87 -16.90
CA CYS A 339 -32.22 14.74 -16.85
C CYS A 339 -32.27 14.01 -15.50
N ASN A 340 -31.23 14.10 -14.66
CA ASN A 340 -31.22 13.49 -13.33
C ASN A 340 -31.86 14.38 -12.23
N GLY A 341 -32.18 15.64 -12.54
CA GLY A 341 -32.82 16.57 -11.61
C GLY A 341 -31.92 17.20 -10.54
N ASP A 342 -30.60 17.00 -10.60
CA ASP A 342 -29.65 17.64 -9.69
C ASP A 342 -29.59 19.16 -9.94
N PRO A 343 -29.43 20.00 -8.89
CA PRO A 343 -29.36 21.46 -9.03
C PRO A 343 -28.02 21.94 -9.63
N GLY A 344 -26.99 21.10 -9.57
CA GLY A 344 -25.61 21.40 -9.95
C GLY A 344 -24.66 20.41 -9.30
N LEU A 345 -23.38 20.49 -9.65
CA LEU A 345 -22.39 19.48 -9.29
C LEU A 345 -21.21 20.11 -8.56
N ILE A 346 -20.87 19.52 -7.41
CA ILE A 346 -19.69 19.85 -6.63
C ILE A 346 -18.79 18.62 -6.55
N ASP A 347 -17.48 18.82 -6.44
CA ASP A 347 -16.46 17.77 -6.36
C ASP A 347 -16.48 16.73 -7.49
N LEU A 348 -15.27 16.38 -7.93
CA LEU A 348 -15.06 15.39 -8.97
C LEU A 348 -13.99 14.40 -8.54
N ALA A 349 -14.14 13.16 -8.97
CA ALA A 349 -13.10 12.15 -8.85
C ALA A 349 -13.09 11.29 -10.11
N ALA A 350 -11.90 11.04 -10.65
CA ALA A 350 -11.73 10.17 -11.82
C ALA A 350 -10.87 8.96 -11.46
N SER A 351 -11.28 7.77 -11.89
CA SER A 351 -10.47 6.56 -11.76
C SER A 351 -10.79 5.56 -12.86
N GLY A 352 -9.73 4.98 -13.43
CA GLY A 352 -9.89 4.03 -14.53
C GLY A 352 -10.63 4.70 -15.69
N ASN A 353 -11.74 4.10 -16.09
CA ASN A 353 -12.60 4.56 -17.18
C ASN A 353 -13.81 5.39 -16.70
N PHE A 354 -13.85 5.80 -15.44
CA PHE A 354 -15.03 6.42 -14.85
C PHE A 354 -14.71 7.78 -14.22
N LEU A 355 -15.68 8.68 -14.32
CA LEU A 355 -15.76 9.92 -13.57
C LEU A 355 -16.94 9.83 -12.59
N TYR A 356 -16.76 10.40 -11.41
CA TYR A 356 -17.77 10.51 -10.38
C TYR A 356 -17.97 12.00 -10.09
N ALA A 357 -19.22 12.45 -10.13
CA ALA A 357 -19.60 13.83 -9.85
C ALA A 357 -20.62 13.86 -8.73
N LEU A 358 -20.32 14.58 -7.65
CA LEU A 358 -21.20 14.68 -6.50
C LEU A 358 -22.19 15.85 -6.72
N SER A 359 -23.45 15.62 -6.40
CA SER A 359 -24.40 16.70 -6.12
C SER A 359 -24.75 16.60 -4.64
N PRO A 360 -24.60 17.67 -3.85
CA PRO A 360 -25.05 17.63 -2.46
C PRO A 360 -26.58 17.74 -2.39
N GLY A 361 -27.26 18.12 -3.47
CA GLY A 361 -28.68 18.46 -3.41
C GLY A 361 -28.91 19.82 -2.72
N ASN A 362 -30.17 20.12 -2.41
CA ASN A 362 -30.59 21.45 -1.96
C ASN A 362 -31.67 21.40 -0.86
N GLY A 363 -31.82 20.26 -0.19
CA GLY A 363 -32.85 20.01 0.82
C GLY A 363 -34.19 19.54 0.26
N THR A 364 -34.48 19.77 -1.03
CA THR A 364 -35.59 19.13 -1.75
C THR A 364 -35.13 17.96 -2.61
N THR A 365 -33.98 18.11 -3.27
CA THR A 365 -33.25 17.04 -3.96
C THR A 365 -32.25 16.42 -3.00
N GLN A 366 -32.19 15.08 -2.98
CA GLN A 366 -31.22 14.33 -2.16
C GLN A 366 -29.80 14.54 -2.69
N ALA A 367 -28.81 14.38 -1.82
CA ALA A 367 -27.43 14.26 -2.26
C ALA A 367 -27.28 13.00 -3.13
N ALA A 368 -26.51 13.07 -4.21
CA ALA A 368 -26.32 11.97 -5.15
C ALA A 368 -24.93 12.01 -5.78
N VAL A 369 -24.45 10.86 -6.27
CA VAL A 369 -23.25 10.78 -7.09
C VAL A 369 -23.64 10.28 -8.48
N THR A 370 -23.35 11.08 -9.49
CA THR A 370 -23.49 10.69 -10.90
C THR A 370 -22.22 9.97 -11.35
N VAL A 371 -22.37 8.78 -11.91
CA VAL A 371 -21.28 7.98 -12.49
C VAL A 371 -21.31 8.15 -13.99
N LEU A 372 -20.18 8.58 -14.55
CA LEU A 372 -19.98 8.71 -15.99
C LEU A 372 -18.95 7.70 -16.49
N ASP A 373 -19.27 7.02 -17.59
CA ASP A 373 -18.32 6.20 -18.35
C ASP A 373 -17.62 7.10 -19.39
N VAL A 374 -16.29 7.12 -19.33
CA VAL A 374 -15.41 7.88 -20.25
C VAL A 374 -14.46 6.93 -21.01
N SER A 375 -14.77 5.63 -21.06
CA SER A 375 -13.96 4.60 -21.73
C SER A 375 -13.83 4.79 -23.24
N GLY A 376 -14.76 5.53 -23.86
CA GLY A 376 -14.72 5.83 -25.30
C GLY A 376 -13.65 6.85 -25.70
N GLY A 377 -12.88 7.38 -24.74
CA GLY A 377 -11.87 8.40 -24.97
C GLY A 377 -12.41 9.82 -24.80
N SER A 378 -11.62 10.81 -25.24
CA SER A 378 -12.00 12.21 -25.11
C SER A 378 -13.27 12.51 -25.91
N GLY A 379 -14.21 13.24 -25.31
CA GLY A 379 -15.52 13.57 -25.87
C GLY A 379 -16.58 12.48 -25.72
N SER A 380 -16.30 11.37 -25.03
CA SER A 380 -17.19 10.20 -24.98
C SER A 380 -18.02 10.04 -23.70
N ALA A 381 -17.94 11.02 -22.79
CA ALA A 381 -18.57 10.94 -21.49
C ALA A 381 -20.08 10.66 -21.61
N LYS A 382 -20.57 9.66 -20.88
CA LYS A 382 -21.99 9.32 -20.78
C LYS A 382 -22.36 8.92 -19.36
N MET A 383 -23.55 9.31 -18.92
CA MET A 383 -24.08 8.86 -17.62
C MET A 383 -24.40 7.37 -17.68
N VAL A 384 -23.93 6.62 -16.68
CA VAL A 384 -24.23 5.19 -16.50
C VAL A 384 -24.97 4.90 -15.20
N GLN A 385 -24.93 5.82 -14.24
CA GLN A 385 -25.70 5.72 -13.00
C GLN A 385 -25.90 7.11 -12.37
N HIS A 386 -27.03 7.30 -11.70
CA HIS A 386 -27.26 8.35 -10.71
C HIS A 386 -27.56 7.66 -9.38
N PHE A 387 -26.70 7.85 -8.38
CA PHE A 387 -26.74 7.11 -7.13
C PHE A 387 -27.03 8.03 -5.95
N GLU A 388 -28.24 7.97 -5.42
CA GLU A 388 -28.64 8.75 -4.24
C GLU A 388 -27.91 8.31 -2.96
N LEU A 389 -27.55 9.30 -2.15
CA LEU A 389 -26.89 9.13 -0.85
C LEU A 389 -27.87 9.14 0.33
N ALA A 390 -29.15 8.89 0.05
CA ALA A 390 -30.23 8.92 1.04
C ALA A 390 -29.90 8.06 2.28
N GLY A 391 -30.00 8.69 3.46
CA GLY A 391 -29.69 8.05 4.75
C GLY A 391 -28.19 7.80 5.00
N MET A 392 -27.30 8.25 4.12
CA MET A 392 -25.84 8.15 4.27
C MET A 392 -25.16 9.53 4.34
N ALA A 393 -25.65 10.51 3.59
CA ALA A 393 -25.20 11.90 3.65
C ALA A 393 -26.34 12.86 3.29
N SER A 394 -26.26 14.12 3.73
CA SER A 394 -27.25 15.16 3.44
C SER A 394 -26.71 16.23 2.48
N ASN A 395 -27.39 17.39 2.43
CA ASN A 395 -27.03 18.53 1.59
C ASN A 395 -25.80 19.33 2.03
N THR A 396 -25.06 18.82 3.00
CA THR A 396 -23.72 19.31 3.35
C THR A 396 -22.60 18.41 2.82
N ALA A 397 -22.93 17.27 2.20
CA ALA A 397 -21.94 16.32 1.69
C ALA A 397 -21.00 16.99 0.70
N MET A 398 -19.69 16.78 0.87
CA MET A 398 -18.68 17.39 -0.01
C MET A 398 -17.32 16.74 0.15
N GLY A 399 -16.35 17.17 -0.65
CA GLY A 399 -15.04 16.55 -0.78
C GLY A 399 -15.18 15.14 -1.33
N MET A 400 -14.60 14.87 -2.49
CA MET A 400 -14.64 13.52 -3.04
C MET A 400 -13.25 13.05 -3.45
N LYS A 401 -12.89 11.84 -3.01
CA LYS A 401 -11.71 11.14 -3.51
C LYS A 401 -12.04 9.70 -3.81
N VAL A 402 -11.35 9.16 -4.81
CA VAL A 402 -11.43 7.76 -5.19
C VAL A 402 -10.16 7.04 -4.75
N MET A 403 -10.31 5.90 -4.07
CA MET A 403 -9.22 4.95 -3.93
C MET A 403 -9.06 4.21 -5.24
N SER A 404 -8.24 4.76 -6.13
CA SER A 404 -7.55 3.93 -7.10
C SER A 404 -6.48 3.16 -6.33
N ILE A 405 -6.41 1.84 -6.50
CA ILE A 405 -5.16 1.17 -6.15
C ILE A 405 -4.11 1.93 -6.95
N MET A 406 -3.11 2.53 -6.31
CA MET A 406 -1.95 2.96 -7.07
C MET A 406 -1.54 1.73 -7.85
N ALA A 407 -1.52 1.84 -9.18
CA ALA A 407 -0.67 0.97 -9.96
C ALA A 407 0.72 1.41 -9.55
N TYR A 408 1.17 0.94 -8.39
CA TYR A 408 2.53 0.51 -8.25
C TYR A 408 2.69 -0.43 -9.43
N ARG A 409 3.18 0.13 -10.55
CA ARG A 409 3.61 -0.60 -11.74
C ARG A 409 4.35 -1.79 -11.17
N SER A 410 3.78 -2.97 -11.30
CA SER A 410 4.11 -4.15 -10.51
C SER A 410 5.37 -4.84 -11.03
N ASP A 411 6.34 -3.99 -11.33
CA ASP A 411 7.64 -4.24 -11.91
C ASP A 411 8.73 -4.11 -10.83
N PHE A 412 8.43 -4.38 -9.55
CA PHE A 412 9.43 -4.29 -8.49
C PHE A 412 10.36 -5.49 -8.50
N ASN A 413 11.64 -5.22 -8.25
CA ASN A 413 12.55 -6.26 -7.80
C ASN A 413 12.07 -6.86 -6.48
N THR A 414 12.12 -8.18 -6.36
CA THR A 414 11.75 -8.91 -5.14
C THR A 414 12.98 -9.47 -4.45
N CYS A 415 12.92 -9.57 -3.12
CA CYS A 415 13.94 -10.24 -2.36
C CYS A 415 13.87 -11.75 -2.63
N THR A 416 14.99 -12.32 -3.08
CA THR A 416 15.10 -13.74 -3.44
C THR A 416 14.96 -14.70 -2.23
N ILE A 417 15.06 -14.19 -0.99
CA ILE A 417 14.80 -14.95 0.24
C ILE A 417 13.33 -14.89 0.67
N CYS A 418 12.76 -13.69 0.85
CA CYS A 418 11.45 -13.55 1.49
C CYS A 418 10.28 -13.31 0.52
N GLY A 419 10.56 -13.11 -0.78
CA GLY A 419 9.59 -12.87 -1.84
C GLY A 419 8.97 -11.47 -1.84
N ILE A 420 9.29 -10.61 -0.87
CA ILE A 420 8.74 -9.25 -0.75
C ILE A 420 9.54 -8.25 -1.59
N SER A 421 8.88 -7.20 -2.11
CA SER A 421 9.50 -6.12 -2.90
C SER A 421 10.69 -5.44 -2.19
N LEU A 422 11.75 -5.18 -2.95
CA LEU A 422 12.95 -4.42 -2.54
C LEU A 422 12.74 -2.89 -2.61
N GLY A 423 11.64 -2.41 -3.18
CA GLY A 423 11.29 -0.98 -3.24
C GLY A 423 9.90 -0.71 -2.66
N ARG A 424 9.82 -0.08 -1.49
CA ARG A 424 8.56 0.41 -0.89
C ARG A 424 8.74 1.78 -0.22
N PRO A 425 7.70 2.62 -0.19
CA PRO A 425 7.72 3.91 0.50
C PRO A 425 7.64 3.70 2.02
N GLY A 426 8.61 4.23 2.76
CA GLY A 426 8.68 4.17 4.23
C GLY A 426 9.74 3.19 4.75
N GLY A 427 10.97 3.70 4.95
CA GLY A 427 12.08 3.01 5.63
C GLY A 427 13.33 2.72 4.77
N TRP A 428 13.45 3.30 3.57
CA TRP A 428 14.42 2.85 2.55
C TRP A 428 15.82 3.47 2.62
N GLU A 429 16.14 4.31 3.60
CA GLU A 429 17.45 4.98 3.61
C GLU A 429 18.64 4.04 3.94
N THR A 430 18.45 2.73 4.22
CA THR A 430 19.57 1.81 4.53
C THR A 430 19.55 0.32 4.08
N ASP A 431 18.52 -0.25 3.43
CA ASP A 431 18.25 -1.70 3.62
C ASP A 431 18.24 -2.66 2.38
N VAL A 432 18.82 -2.32 1.23
CA VAL A 432 18.93 -3.27 0.08
C VAL A 432 20.39 -3.65 -0.17
N ILE A 433 20.62 -4.95 -0.35
CA ILE A 433 21.94 -5.51 -0.68
C ILE A 433 21.84 -6.40 -1.91
N VAL A 434 22.96 -6.51 -2.61
CA VAL A 434 23.09 -7.34 -3.80
C VAL A 434 24.26 -8.29 -3.61
N LEU A 435 23.99 -9.58 -3.74
CA LEU A 435 25.04 -10.58 -3.89
C LEU A 435 25.39 -10.71 -5.37
N ARG A 436 26.67 -10.68 -5.68
CA ARG A 436 27.22 -10.90 -7.03
C ARG A 436 28.14 -12.11 -6.98
N GLY A 437 27.90 -13.04 -7.88
CA GLY A 437 28.72 -14.23 -8.02
C GLY A 437 28.58 -14.88 -9.40
N PRO A 438 29.28 -16.00 -9.61
CA PRO A 438 29.26 -16.75 -10.86
C PRO A 438 27.92 -17.47 -11.11
N HIS A 439 27.61 -17.69 -12.38
CA HIS A 439 26.36 -18.29 -12.88
C HIS A 439 26.66 -19.42 -13.88
N TRP A 440 26.17 -20.64 -13.60
CA TRP A 440 26.41 -21.82 -14.44
C TRP A 440 25.10 -22.52 -14.81
N PRO A 441 24.42 -22.10 -15.88
CA PRO A 441 23.08 -22.61 -16.20
C PRO A 441 23.07 -24.11 -16.57
N GLN A 442 24.16 -24.67 -17.10
CA GLN A 442 24.16 -26.04 -17.65
C GLN A 442 25.06 -27.07 -16.93
N SER A 443 25.87 -26.66 -15.94
CA SER A 443 26.85 -27.58 -15.34
C SER A 443 26.24 -28.40 -14.19
N PRO A 444 26.29 -29.76 -14.23
CA PRO A 444 26.08 -30.56 -13.03
C PRO A 444 27.20 -30.21 -12.04
N CYS A 445 26.80 -29.84 -10.83
CA CYS A 445 27.61 -29.18 -9.81
C CYS A 445 28.79 -30.03 -9.24
N SER A 446 29.67 -30.57 -10.08
CA SER A 446 30.77 -31.47 -9.67
C SER A 446 32.18 -31.01 -10.09
N ARG A 447 32.34 -29.85 -10.73
CA ARG A 447 33.66 -29.24 -10.97
C ARG A 447 33.61 -27.71 -10.97
N VAL A 448 33.48 -27.08 -9.81
CA VAL A 448 33.85 -25.65 -9.70
C VAL A 448 34.49 -25.37 -8.34
N ASN A 449 35.77 -25.00 -8.38
CA ASN A 449 36.53 -24.49 -7.24
C ASN A 449 36.06 -23.07 -6.88
N ASN A 450 36.00 -22.79 -5.57
CA ASN A 450 35.74 -21.51 -4.89
C ASN A 450 34.81 -20.51 -5.61
N VAL A 451 33.52 -20.56 -5.27
CA VAL A 451 32.55 -19.50 -5.62
C VAL A 451 32.96 -18.20 -4.93
N GLU A 452 33.47 -17.22 -5.67
CA GLU A 452 33.70 -15.87 -5.16
C GLU A 452 32.38 -15.08 -5.15
N VAL A 453 31.77 -14.94 -3.96
CA VAL A 453 30.53 -14.17 -3.77
C VAL A 453 30.91 -12.83 -3.15
N SER A 454 30.55 -11.75 -3.84
CA SER A 454 30.78 -10.38 -3.39
C SER A 454 29.46 -9.73 -2.97
N ARG A 455 29.49 -9.02 -1.84
CA ARG A 455 28.35 -8.28 -1.29
C ARG A 455 28.47 -6.80 -1.64
N HIS A 456 27.37 -6.22 -2.13
CA HIS A 456 27.29 -4.80 -2.48
C HIS A 456 26.08 -4.17 -1.80
N ALA A 457 26.24 -2.96 -1.26
CA ALA A 457 25.09 -2.14 -0.89
C ALA A 457 24.39 -1.66 -2.17
N ALA A 458 23.06 -1.52 -2.13
CA ALA A 458 22.30 -1.03 -3.26
C ALA A 458 21.12 -0.18 -2.84
N LYS A 459 20.64 0.67 -3.75
CA LYS A 459 19.39 1.42 -3.62
C LYS A 459 18.46 1.10 -4.80
N PRO A 460 17.13 1.16 -4.62
CA PRO A 460 16.21 1.13 -5.75
C PRO A 460 16.55 2.23 -6.76
N SER A 461 16.48 1.93 -8.06
CA SER A 461 16.63 2.94 -9.10
C SER A 461 15.28 3.59 -9.43
N GLY A 462 15.28 4.68 -10.22
CA GLY A 462 14.05 5.24 -10.79
C GLY A 462 13.30 4.28 -11.73
N ASN A 463 13.98 3.25 -12.22
CA ASN A 463 13.36 2.10 -12.88
C ASN A 463 13.03 1.02 -11.82
N PRO A 464 11.75 0.63 -11.65
CA PRO A 464 11.34 -0.33 -10.62
C PRO A 464 11.99 -1.73 -10.79
N ARG A 465 12.47 -2.03 -12.01
CA ARG A 465 13.15 -3.29 -12.37
C ARG A 465 14.66 -3.26 -12.12
N ALA A 466 15.23 -2.15 -11.69
CA ALA A 466 16.68 -2.02 -11.50
C ALA A 466 17.06 -1.51 -10.11
N LEU A 467 18.23 -1.94 -9.65
CA LEU A 467 18.91 -1.49 -8.45
C LEU A 467 20.18 -0.73 -8.86
N VAL A 468 20.61 0.21 -8.03
CA VAL A 468 21.85 0.96 -8.19
C VAL A 468 22.83 0.48 -7.12
N LEU A 469 23.95 -0.10 -7.53
CA LEU A 469 25.03 -0.51 -6.62
C LEU A 469 25.73 0.72 -6.05
N LEU A 470 26.09 0.67 -4.78
CA LEU A 470 26.79 1.74 -4.05
C LEU A 470 28.20 1.28 -3.65
N PRO A 471 29.22 2.17 -3.69
CA PRO A 471 29.16 3.58 -4.08
C PRO A 471 29.29 3.85 -5.60
N GLN A 472 29.50 2.81 -6.44
CA GLN A 472 29.86 2.99 -7.86
C GLN A 472 28.71 3.51 -8.74
N GLU A 473 27.51 3.68 -8.16
CA GLU A 473 26.26 4.11 -8.82
C GLU A 473 25.92 3.33 -10.10
N ARG A 474 26.31 2.05 -10.16
CA ARG A 474 26.07 1.20 -11.32
C ARG A 474 24.67 0.59 -11.26
N THR A 475 23.86 0.87 -12.29
CA THR A 475 22.56 0.23 -12.47
C THR A 475 22.70 -1.25 -12.85
N ILE A 476 22.02 -2.12 -12.11
CA ILE A 476 21.89 -3.55 -12.36
C ILE A 476 20.43 -3.98 -12.28
N TYR A 477 20.09 -4.99 -13.04
CA TYR A 477 18.89 -5.81 -12.99
C TYR A 477 19.19 -7.11 -12.23
N PRO A 478 18.64 -7.31 -11.03
CA PRO A 478 18.85 -8.54 -10.27
C PRO A 478 18.17 -9.74 -10.95
N ASN A 479 18.49 -10.95 -10.48
CA ASN A 479 17.98 -12.24 -10.92
C ASN A 479 18.16 -12.51 -12.43
N THR A 480 19.06 -11.77 -13.08
CA THR A 480 19.36 -11.84 -14.53
C THR A 480 20.82 -12.20 -14.75
N ALA A 481 21.11 -12.96 -15.80
CA ALA A 481 22.47 -13.31 -16.20
C ALA A 481 23.16 -12.16 -16.96
N TYR A 482 24.41 -11.87 -16.61
CA TYR A 482 25.26 -10.89 -17.27
C TYR A 482 26.39 -11.60 -18.00
N CYS A 483 26.49 -11.40 -19.32
CA CYS A 483 27.65 -11.80 -20.11
C CYS A 483 28.68 -10.65 -20.16
N LEU A 484 29.93 -10.94 -19.81
CA LEU A 484 31.05 -9.99 -19.80
C LEU A 484 31.57 -9.59 -21.20
N ILE A 485 30.83 -9.88 -22.27
CA ILE A 485 31.26 -9.71 -23.67
C ILE A 485 31.53 -8.24 -24.05
N LYS A 486 31.00 -7.24 -23.32
CA LYS A 486 31.16 -5.82 -23.67
C LYS A 486 32.31 -5.07 -22.97
N LEU A 487 33.17 -5.72 -22.17
CA LEU A 487 34.16 -5.01 -21.34
C LEU A 487 35.63 -5.51 -21.40
N SER A 488 36.02 -6.42 -22.30
CA SER A 488 37.45 -6.75 -22.49
C SER A 488 37.75 -7.48 -23.81
N HIS A 489 38.90 -7.18 -24.43
CA HIS A 489 39.37 -7.71 -25.71
C HIS A 489 39.93 -9.16 -25.67
N HIS A 490 39.80 -9.89 -24.56
CA HIS A 490 40.24 -11.28 -24.45
C HIS A 490 39.05 -12.19 -24.14
N LEU A 491 38.72 -13.07 -25.10
CA LEU A 491 37.48 -13.84 -25.17
C LEU A 491 37.56 -15.27 -24.60
N SER A 492 38.71 -15.71 -24.05
CA SER A 492 38.90 -17.13 -23.69
C SER A 492 38.59 -17.50 -22.24
N GLU A 493 38.41 -16.58 -21.28
CA GLU A 493 38.26 -16.96 -19.86
C GLU A 493 37.41 -15.97 -19.03
N ARG A 494 36.11 -15.82 -19.30
CA ARG A 494 35.22 -15.13 -18.33
C ARG A 494 33.90 -15.84 -18.13
N GLU A 495 33.71 -16.37 -16.92
CA GLU A 495 32.50 -17.05 -16.49
C GLU A 495 31.27 -16.10 -16.47
N PRO A 496 30.06 -16.59 -16.78
CA PRO A 496 28.84 -15.80 -16.64
C PRO A 496 28.62 -15.40 -15.18
N MET A 497 27.98 -14.24 -14.94
CA MET A 497 27.70 -13.76 -13.58
C MET A 497 26.22 -13.44 -13.38
N MET A 498 25.76 -13.47 -12.13
CA MET A 498 24.43 -13.06 -11.73
C MET A 498 24.50 -12.07 -10.56
N PHE A 499 23.46 -11.25 -10.44
CA PHE A 499 23.21 -10.42 -9.26
C PHE A 499 21.91 -10.89 -8.60
N VAL A 500 21.90 -11.08 -7.29
CA VAL A 500 20.73 -11.49 -6.51
C VAL A 500 20.41 -10.38 -5.52
N GLY A 501 19.19 -9.83 -5.59
CA GLY A 501 18.75 -8.74 -4.73
C GLY A 501 18.11 -9.24 -3.44
N LEU A 502 18.52 -8.69 -2.30
CA LEU A 502 18.05 -9.07 -0.96
C LEU A 502 17.74 -7.83 -0.09
N HIS A 503 16.82 -7.97 0.86
CA HIS A 503 16.77 -7.03 1.98
C HIS A 503 17.97 -7.29 2.90
N ALA A 504 18.61 -6.25 3.39
CA ALA A 504 19.68 -6.33 4.39
C ALA A 504 19.23 -7.11 5.64
N ALA A 505 17.98 -6.93 6.06
CA ALA A 505 17.38 -7.70 7.15
C ALA A 505 17.31 -9.22 6.84
N CYS A 506 17.02 -9.62 5.60
CA CYS A 506 16.99 -11.03 5.21
C CYS A 506 18.40 -11.64 5.19
N GLU A 507 19.40 -10.88 4.77
CA GLU A 507 20.80 -11.29 4.86
C GLU A 507 21.25 -11.43 6.33
N ASN A 508 20.89 -10.48 7.19
CA ASN A 508 21.19 -10.55 8.63
C ASN A 508 20.63 -11.84 9.25
N LEU A 509 19.37 -12.16 8.94
CA LEU A 509 18.74 -13.41 9.39
C LEU A 509 19.43 -14.64 8.78
N ALA A 510 19.83 -14.61 7.51
CA ALA A 510 20.55 -15.71 6.88
C ALA A 510 21.88 -15.99 7.60
N ASN A 511 22.65 -14.96 7.91
CA ASN A 511 23.91 -15.10 8.65
C ASN A 511 23.67 -15.72 10.03
N ARG A 512 22.67 -15.23 10.78
CA ARG A 512 22.29 -15.79 12.08
C ARG A 512 21.85 -17.25 11.98
N VAL A 513 21.05 -17.61 10.97
CA VAL A 513 20.61 -19.00 10.77
C VAL A 513 21.79 -19.92 10.50
N MET A 514 22.72 -19.51 9.63
CA MET A 514 23.92 -20.30 9.31
C MET A 514 24.80 -20.54 10.57
N GLU A 515 24.89 -19.53 11.45
CA GLU A 515 25.70 -19.59 12.67
C GLU A 515 25.01 -20.33 13.82
N THR A 516 23.71 -20.13 14.03
CA THR A 516 23.02 -20.49 15.28
C THR A 516 21.97 -21.59 15.15
N SER A 517 21.39 -21.81 13.96
CA SER A 517 20.40 -22.87 13.79
C SER A 517 21.08 -24.22 13.56
N TYR A 518 20.74 -25.20 14.39
CA TYR A 518 21.15 -26.58 14.18
C TYR A 518 20.35 -27.26 13.04
N LYS A 519 19.19 -26.72 12.65
CA LYS A 519 18.37 -27.24 11.52
C LYS A 519 18.86 -26.80 10.14
N ALA A 520 19.63 -25.71 10.08
CA ALA A 520 20.08 -25.15 8.83
C ALA A 520 21.01 -26.12 8.07
N SER A 521 20.70 -26.34 6.79
CA SER A 521 21.58 -27.09 5.88
C SER A 521 22.56 -26.17 5.13
N ILE A 522 22.23 -24.88 5.02
CA ILE A 522 23.17 -23.85 4.57
C ILE A 522 24.06 -23.40 5.74
N ARG A 523 25.39 -23.39 5.56
CA ARG A 523 26.36 -23.04 6.62
C ARG A 523 27.29 -21.90 6.22
N THR A 524 27.35 -21.59 4.93
CA THR A 524 28.25 -20.58 4.38
C THR A 524 27.55 -19.68 3.37
N VAL A 525 28.12 -18.49 3.13
CA VAL A 525 27.66 -17.59 2.04
C VAL A 525 27.68 -18.29 0.67
N ARG A 526 28.59 -19.26 0.49
CA ARG A 526 28.64 -20.11 -0.71
C ARG A 526 27.38 -20.97 -0.84
N ASP A 527 26.95 -21.60 0.23
CA ASP A 527 25.74 -22.43 0.25
C ASP A 527 24.50 -21.59 -0.07
N LEU A 528 24.39 -20.43 0.59
CA LEU A 528 23.32 -19.46 0.34
C LEU A 528 23.30 -19.00 -1.12
N TRP A 529 24.45 -18.58 -1.66
CA TRP A 529 24.58 -18.18 -3.06
C TRP A 529 24.14 -19.30 -4.01
N LEU A 530 24.66 -20.51 -3.81
CA LEU A 530 24.33 -21.65 -4.66
C LEU A 530 22.82 -21.92 -4.64
N THR A 531 22.18 -21.90 -3.48
CA THR A 531 20.73 -22.09 -3.39
C THR A 531 19.95 -20.99 -4.13
N LEU A 532 20.25 -19.71 -3.87
CA LEU A 532 19.53 -18.59 -4.47
C LEU A 532 19.74 -18.52 -6.00
N GLU A 533 20.98 -18.69 -6.46
CA GLU A 533 21.32 -18.71 -7.87
C GLU A 533 20.64 -19.85 -8.60
N ARG A 534 20.61 -21.08 -8.03
CA ARG A 534 19.93 -22.23 -8.65
C ARG A 534 18.43 -22.00 -8.80
N ARG A 535 17.78 -21.42 -7.78
CA ARG A 535 16.36 -21.05 -7.85
C ARG A 535 16.09 -20.05 -8.98
N CYS A 536 16.95 -19.04 -9.15
CA CYS A 536 16.85 -18.08 -10.24
C CYS A 536 17.13 -18.72 -11.62
N ALA A 537 18.21 -19.50 -11.74
CA ALA A 537 18.62 -20.16 -12.97
C ALA A 537 17.53 -21.12 -13.49
N ARG A 538 16.92 -21.92 -12.60
CA ARG A 538 15.83 -22.83 -12.97
C ARG A 538 14.58 -22.09 -13.42
N HIS A 539 14.23 -20.98 -12.76
CA HIS A 539 13.11 -20.16 -13.20
C HIS A 539 13.31 -19.67 -14.64
N MET A 540 14.50 -19.15 -14.96
CA MET A 540 14.83 -18.65 -16.30
C MET A 540 14.81 -19.74 -17.37
N GLN A 541 15.26 -20.96 -17.05
CA GLN A 541 15.23 -22.09 -17.99
C GLN A 541 13.82 -22.49 -18.45
N LEU A 542 12.82 -22.33 -17.59
CA LEU A 542 11.45 -22.73 -17.88
C LEU A 542 10.65 -21.67 -18.66
N HIS A 543 11.15 -20.44 -18.75
CA HIS A 543 10.41 -19.28 -19.27
C HIS A 543 11.18 -18.58 -20.42
N LEU A 544 11.76 -19.37 -21.33
CA LEU A 544 12.65 -18.93 -22.41
C LEU A 544 12.07 -17.84 -23.35
N ASP A 545 10.75 -17.70 -23.43
CA ASP A 545 10.08 -16.84 -24.42
C ASP A 545 9.75 -15.42 -23.97
N ILE A 546 9.97 -15.06 -22.70
CA ILE A 546 9.75 -13.67 -22.25
C ILE A 546 10.88 -13.27 -21.29
N PRO A 547 11.74 -12.29 -21.65
CA PRO A 547 12.77 -11.79 -20.75
C PRO A 547 12.12 -10.92 -19.67
N ARG A 548 11.34 -11.54 -18.77
CA ARG A 548 10.86 -10.88 -17.56
C ARG A 548 11.99 -10.93 -16.56
N SER A 549 12.76 -9.84 -16.48
CA SER A 549 13.80 -9.62 -15.47
C SER A 549 13.25 -9.50 -14.03
N HIS A 550 11.95 -9.71 -13.82
CA HIS A 550 11.25 -9.62 -12.54
C HIS A 550 10.45 -10.89 -12.30
N PHE A 551 10.86 -11.69 -11.32
CA PHE A 551 10.14 -12.87 -10.88
C PHE A 551 10.47 -13.19 -9.43
N ILE A 552 9.62 -13.99 -8.80
CA ILE A 552 9.93 -14.61 -7.50
C ILE A 552 10.37 -16.04 -7.76
N PRO A 553 11.54 -16.45 -7.27
CA PRO A 553 11.99 -17.82 -7.44
C PRO A 553 11.01 -18.75 -6.74
N ARG A 554 10.59 -19.81 -7.44
CA ARG A 554 9.82 -20.87 -6.80
C ARG A 554 10.73 -21.65 -5.85
N ILE A 555 10.18 -22.09 -4.72
CA ILE A 555 10.90 -22.82 -3.67
C ILE A 555 10.25 -24.19 -3.43
N PRO A 556 10.99 -25.18 -2.90
CA PRO A 556 10.42 -26.51 -2.64
C PRO A 556 9.16 -26.47 -1.77
N GLU A 557 8.16 -27.27 -2.12
CA GLU A 557 6.87 -27.39 -1.40
C GLU A 557 6.53 -28.83 -0.98
N ASN A 558 7.31 -29.81 -1.44
CA ASN A 558 7.05 -31.21 -1.16
C ASN A 558 7.24 -31.53 0.33
N GLN A 559 6.31 -32.30 0.88
CA GLN A 559 6.50 -32.92 2.20
C GLN A 559 7.48 -34.11 2.10
N PRO A 560 8.11 -34.52 3.22
CA PRO A 560 8.88 -35.75 3.25
C PRO A 560 8.06 -36.93 2.68
N GLY A 561 8.62 -37.64 1.70
CA GLY A 561 7.97 -38.78 1.03
C GLY A 561 7.01 -38.43 -0.12
N GLN A 562 6.73 -37.15 -0.38
CA GLN A 562 5.93 -36.70 -1.55
C GLN A 562 6.82 -36.44 -2.78
N PRO A 563 6.27 -36.53 -4.01
CA PRO A 563 6.99 -36.14 -5.22
C PRO A 563 7.50 -34.71 -5.13
N PHE A 564 8.69 -34.45 -5.70
CA PHE A 564 9.31 -33.14 -5.66
C PHE A 564 8.45 -32.10 -6.40
N SER A 565 8.19 -30.96 -5.74
CA SER A 565 7.43 -29.84 -6.28
C SER A 565 7.99 -28.52 -5.81
N VAL A 566 7.81 -27.46 -6.60
CA VAL A 566 8.16 -26.08 -6.23
C VAL A 566 7.00 -25.14 -6.52
N GLY A 567 6.87 -24.12 -5.67
CA GLY A 567 5.83 -23.12 -5.80
C GLY A 567 6.13 -21.87 -4.97
N LEU A 568 5.07 -21.18 -4.54
CA LEU A 568 5.14 -19.91 -3.81
C LEU A 568 4.48 -19.98 -2.42
N ALA A 569 3.84 -21.08 -2.07
CA ALA A 569 3.05 -21.25 -0.85
C ALA A 569 3.94 -21.25 0.41
N ARG A 570 5.17 -21.74 0.30
CA ARG A 570 6.16 -21.75 1.38
C ARG A 570 6.89 -20.42 1.60
N TYR A 571 6.48 -19.34 0.92
CA TYR A 571 6.81 -17.98 1.40
C TYR A 571 5.97 -17.56 2.62
N PHE A 572 4.99 -18.39 3.01
CA PHE A 572 4.12 -18.25 4.19
C PHE A 572 3.33 -16.93 4.23
N VAL A 573 3.06 -16.37 3.05
CA VAL A 573 2.29 -15.14 2.86
C VAL A 573 1.25 -15.38 1.78
N PRO A 574 0.13 -14.62 1.78
CA PRO A 574 -0.85 -14.72 0.71
C PRO A 574 -0.18 -14.54 -0.65
N SER A 575 -0.53 -15.37 -1.64
CA SER A 575 0.08 -15.34 -2.98
C SER A 575 0.03 -13.95 -3.62
N ARG A 576 -1.05 -13.18 -3.37
CA ARG A 576 -1.21 -11.78 -3.82
C ARG A 576 -0.16 -10.82 -3.24
N SER A 577 0.38 -11.11 -2.05
CA SER A 577 1.40 -10.27 -1.41
C SER A 577 2.73 -10.28 -2.13
N ILE A 578 2.99 -11.35 -2.89
CA ILE A 578 4.24 -11.61 -3.61
C ILE A 578 4.02 -11.57 -5.13
N GLN A 579 2.84 -11.90 -5.66
CA GLN A 579 2.62 -11.91 -7.12
C GLN A 579 2.77 -10.52 -7.78
N PRO A 580 3.40 -10.44 -8.97
CA PRO A 580 3.63 -9.20 -9.71
C PRO A 580 2.38 -8.66 -10.43
N TYR A 581 1.17 -9.07 -10.04
CA TYR A 581 -0.09 -8.65 -10.67
C TYR A 581 -1.10 -8.21 -9.61
N GLY A 582 -0.88 -7.01 -9.08
CA GLY A 582 -1.88 -6.29 -8.29
C GLY A 582 -1.97 -6.71 -6.81
N TYR A 583 -2.18 -5.69 -5.97
CA TYR A 583 -2.53 -5.80 -4.55
C TYR A 583 -1.41 -6.33 -3.64
N HIS A 584 -0.45 -5.46 -3.31
CA HIS A 584 0.31 -5.65 -2.07
C HIS A 584 -0.65 -5.51 -0.88
N GLU A 585 -1.17 -6.64 -0.40
CA GLU A 585 -1.72 -6.71 0.96
C GLU A 585 -0.57 -6.34 1.91
N ASP A 586 -0.74 -5.31 2.74
CA ASP A 586 0.15 -5.15 3.88
C ASP A 586 -0.41 -5.97 5.02
N GLY A 587 0.44 -6.87 5.48
CA GLY A 587 0.31 -7.54 6.75
C GLY A 587 1.61 -7.42 7.53
N TRP A 588 1.71 -8.24 8.57
CA TRP A 588 2.90 -8.37 9.41
C TRP A 588 4.17 -8.73 8.61
N TRP A 589 4.05 -9.31 7.41
CA TRP A 589 5.18 -9.67 6.55
C TRP A 589 5.99 -8.48 6.00
N ASN A 590 5.50 -7.25 6.17
CA ASN A 590 6.22 -6.02 5.87
C ASN A 590 6.88 -5.35 7.10
N GLU A 591 6.63 -5.86 8.31
CA GLU A 591 7.24 -5.32 9.52
C GLU A 591 8.70 -5.76 9.64
N ASN A 592 9.56 -4.92 10.24
CA ASN A 592 10.99 -5.21 10.34
C ASN A 592 11.22 -6.50 11.16
N PRO A 593 11.85 -7.55 10.59
CA PRO A 593 12.04 -8.83 11.29
C PRO A 593 13.31 -8.85 12.15
N VAL A 594 14.15 -7.82 12.09
CA VAL A 594 15.38 -7.70 12.90
C VAL A 594 15.13 -6.76 14.07
N MET A 595 14.70 -5.51 13.80
CA MET A 595 14.40 -4.53 14.85
C MET A 595 12.90 -4.56 15.18
N ILE A 596 12.54 -5.25 16.26
CA ILE A 596 11.14 -5.44 16.67
C ILE A 596 10.85 -4.64 17.96
N PRO A 597 10.13 -3.52 17.87
CA PRO A 597 9.80 -2.72 19.05
C PRO A 597 8.98 -3.51 20.09
N ASN A 598 9.33 -3.35 21.36
CA ASN A 598 8.63 -3.94 22.51
C ASN A 598 8.47 -5.48 22.46
N LEU A 599 9.38 -6.19 21.78
CA LEU A 599 9.33 -7.64 21.65
C LEU A 599 9.28 -8.33 23.01
N SER A 600 10.25 -8.05 23.89
CA SER A 600 10.38 -8.65 25.22
C SER A 600 9.12 -8.44 26.06
N THR A 601 8.69 -7.18 26.21
CA THR A 601 7.48 -6.78 26.93
C THR A 601 6.24 -7.52 26.48
N LEU A 602 5.98 -7.56 25.17
CA LEU A 602 4.78 -8.18 24.62
C LEU A 602 4.86 -9.71 24.67
N LEU A 603 6.04 -10.28 24.46
CA LEU A 603 6.24 -11.72 24.57
C LEU A 603 5.95 -12.21 25.98
N ILE A 604 6.54 -11.57 27.01
CA ILE A 604 6.28 -11.96 28.40
C ILE A 604 4.89 -11.59 28.89
N ALA A 605 4.18 -10.65 28.27
CA ALA A 605 2.76 -10.41 28.55
C ALA A 605 1.89 -11.66 28.34
N ASN A 606 2.34 -12.60 27.51
CA ASN A 606 1.67 -13.88 27.28
C ASN A 606 1.98 -14.96 28.34
N LEU A 607 2.97 -14.74 29.23
CA LEU A 607 3.33 -15.67 30.29
C LEU A 607 2.17 -15.81 31.28
N LYS A 608 1.69 -17.04 31.50
CA LYS A 608 0.58 -17.34 32.42
C LYS A 608 1.09 -18.07 33.66
N PRO A 609 0.43 -17.93 34.81
CA PRO A 609 0.71 -18.77 35.97
C PRO A 609 0.58 -20.26 35.60
N GLN A 610 1.47 -21.08 36.14
CA GLN A 610 1.42 -22.53 36.00
C GLN A 610 0.08 -23.03 36.52
N LYS A 611 -0.60 -23.86 35.73
CA LYS A 611 -1.81 -24.56 36.20
C LYS A 611 -1.42 -25.56 37.29
N ASP A 612 -2.27 -25.71 38.31
CA ASP A 612 -2.13 -26.84 39.22
C ASP A 612 -2.58 -28.12 38.49
N VAL A 613 -1.63 -29.01 38.20
CA VAL A 613 -1.85 -30.28 37.49
C VAL A 613 -1.43 -31.47 38.37
N SER A 614 -1.09 -31.22 39.64
CA SER A 614 -0.64 -32.25 40.60
C SER A 614 -1.65 -33.40 40.72
N ASP A 615 -2.94 -33.08 40.72
CA ASP A 615 -4.01 -34.04 41.05
C ASP A 615 -4.55 -34.83 39.84
N HIS A 616 -4.03 -34.60 38.63
CA HIS A 616 -4.59 -35.14 37.39
C HIS A 616 -3.59 -35.87 36.47
N LEU A 617 -2.30 -35.93 36.82
CA LEU A 617 -1.32 -36.64 35.99
C LEU A 617 -1.43 -38.16 36.20
N PRO A 618 -1.57 -38.99 35.14
CA PRO A 618 -1.50 -40.44 35.23
C PRO A 618 -0.27 -40.91 36.03
N LYS A 619 -0.43 -41.93 36.90
CA LYS A 619 0.65 -42.47 37.75
C LYS A 619 1.93 -42.80 36.96
N SER A 620 1.79 -43.29 35.73
CA SER A 620 2.90 -43.59 34.82
C SER A 620 3.74 -42.35 34.46
N LEU A 621 3.12 -41.19 34.25
CA LEU A 621 3.79 -39.92 33.94
C LEU A 621 4.45 -39.31 35.18
N CYS A 622 3.85 -39.49 36.36
CA CYS A 622 4.47 -39.08 37.63
C CYS A 622 5.76 -39.88 37.91
N MET A 623 5.79 -41.18 37.61
CA MET A 623 7.01 -41.99 37.68
C MET A 623 8.07 -41.53 36.68
N PHE A 624 7.69 -41.22 35.43
CA PHE A 624 8.63 -40.71 34.44
C PHE A 624 9.28 -39.40 34.92
N LYS A 625 8.50 -38.46 35.46
CA LYS A 625 9.02 -37.18 35.97
C LYS A 625 10.07 -37.39 37.06
N LYS A 626 9.81 -38.28 38.02
CA LYS A 626 10.79 -38.62 39.07
C LYS A 626 12.08 -39.22 38.49
N HIS A 627 11.97 -40.16 37.55
CA HIS A 627 13.15 -40.73 36.90
C HIS A 627 13.93 -39.70 36.08
N PHE A 628 13.23 -38.82 35.37
CA PHE A 628 13.82 -37.74 34.61
C PHE A 628 14.61 -36.77 35.53
N GLU A 629 14.05 -36.41 36.68
CA GLU A 629 14.72 -35.52 37.66
C GLU A 629 16.00 -36.14 38.23
N CYS A 630 16.09 -37.47 38.31
CA CYS A 630 17.30 -38.20 38.73
C CYS A 630 18.38 -38.33 37.64
N LEU A 631 18.12 -37.94 36.39
CA LEU A 631 19.12 -38.04 35.31
C LEU A 631 20.30 -37.07 35.53
N PRO A 632 21.53 -37.45 35.12
CA PRO A 632 22.66 -36.53 34.97
C PRO A 632 22.30 -35.33 34.09
N GLN A 633 22.95 -34.18 34.34
CA GLN A 633 22.65 -32.94 33.63
C GLN A 633 22.90 -33.07 32.11
N GLU A 634 23.92 -33.83 31.71
CA GLU A 634 24.26 -34.07 30.31
C GLU A 634 23.12 -34.77 29.55
N LEU A 635 22.45 -35.73 30.20
CA LEU A 635 21.30 -36.43 29.61
C LEU A 635 20.06 -35.53 29.59
N LYS A 636 19.87 -34.67 30.59
CA LYS A 636 18.79 -33.67 30.60
C LYS A 636 18.95 -32.66 29.46
N ASP A 637 20.16 -32.16 29.27
CA ASP A 637 20.50 -31.21 28.19
C ASP A 637 20.31 -31.86 26.82
N LEU A 638 20.75 -33.11 26.66
CA LEU A 638 20.53 -33.89 25.44
C LEU A 638 19.02 -34.06 25.16
N ILE A 639 18.22 -34.41 26.16
CA ILE A 639 16.75 -34.52 26.00
C ILE A 639 16.14 -33.17 25.61
N CYS A 640 16.58 -32.07 26.26
CA CYS A 640 16.10 -30.73 25.94
C CYS A 640 16.45 -30.33 24.51
N SER A 641 17.62 -30.71 23.98
CA SER A 641 17.98 -30.41 22.58
C SER A 641 17.01 -31.02 21.57
N PHE A 642 16.43 -32.20 21.86
CA PHE A 642 15.44 -32.82 20.99
C PHE A 642 14.11 -32.06 20.96
N LEU A 643 13.79 -31.28 22.02
CA LEU A 643 12.58 -30.45 22.03
C LEU A 643 12.64 -29.36 20.96
N HIS A 644 13.84 -28.88 20.63
CA HIS A 644 14.02 -27.94 19.53
C HIS A 644 13.90 -28.64 18.16
N HIS A 645 14.02 -29.98 18.06
CA HIS A 645 14.07 -30.71 16.79
C HIS A 645 12.69 -31.03 16.21
N GLY A 646 11.68 -31.29 17.04
CA GLY A 646 10.34 -31.73 16.62
C GLY A 646 9.30 -30.63 16.44
N GLN A 647 8.23 -30.92 15.70
CA GLN A 647 6.97 -30.18 15.81
C GLN A 647 6.28 -30.60 17.12
N LEU A 648 6.31 -29.71 18.11
CA LEU A 648 5.68 -29.95 19.40
C LEU A 648 4.19 -29.60 19.33
N PRO A 649 3.29 -30.47 19.83
CA PRO A 649 1.89 -30.11 20.03
C PRO A 649 1.76 -28.90 20.95
N LEU A 650 0.71 -28.09 20.76
CA LEU A 650 0.40 -26.96 21.65
C LEU A 650 -0.06 -27.42 23.05
N GLU A 651 -0.53 -28.66 23.16
CA GLU A 651 -0.90 -29.26 24.43
C GLU A 651 0.35 -29.47 25.31
N CYS A 652 0.27 -28.97 26.54
CA CYS A 652 1.34 -29.07 27.52
C CYS A 652 1.22 -30.40 28.26
N THR A 653 2.33 -31.12 28.40
CA THR A 653 2.35 -32.41 29.09
C THR A 653 2.75 -32.26 30.56
N TYR A 654 3.43 -31.17 30.93
CA TYR A 654 3.96 -30.89 32.27
C TYR A 654 4.88 -31.98 32.83
N ILE A 655 5.42 -32.83 31.94
CA ILE A 655 6.33 -33.92 32.28
C ILE A 655 7.73 -33.37 32.58
N ILE A 656 8.19 -32.42 31.76
CA ILE A 656 9.50 -31.77 31.90
C ILE A 656 9.33 -30.54 32.82
N PRO A 657 10.12 -30.41 33.90
CA PRO A 657 10.11 -29.25 34.78
C PRO A 657 10.14 -27.89 34.07
N GLN A 658 9.37 -26.93 34.60
CA GLN A 658 9.24 -25.58 34.04
C GLN A 658 10.59 -24.82 33.98
N SER A 659 11.52 -25.12 34.89
CA SER A 659 12.88 -24.57 34.86
C SER A 659 13.66 -24.95 33.60
N MET A 660 13.47 -26.17 33.08
CA MET A 660 14.09 -26.58 31.82
C MET A 660 13.35 -26.02 30.61
N TRP A 661 12.01 -25.94 30.63
CA TRP A 661 11.30 -25.22 29.58
C TRP A 661 11.71 -23.74 29.49
N LYS A 662 12.01 -23.11 30.64
CA LYS A 662 12.61 -21.78 30.68
C LYS A 662 13.97 -21.77 29.97
N GLN A 663 14.84 -22.75 30.22
CA GLN A 663 16.12 -22.89 29.50
C GLN A 663 15.92 -23.09 27.99
N VAL A 664 15.03 -24.00 27.59
CA VAL A 664 14.66 -24.26 26.20
C VAL A 664 14.20 -22.98 25.50
N PHE A 665 13.37 -22.17 26.18
CA PHE A 665 12.88 -20.88 25.68
C PHE A 665 14.02 -19.89 25.40
N PHE A 666 14.97 -19.72 26.33
CA PHE A 666 16.11 -18.83 26.13
C PHE A 666 17.12 -19.36 25.09
N GLN A 667 17.08 -20.65 24.78
CA GLN A 667 17.90 -21.27 23.73
C GLN A 667 17.26 -21.21 22.35
N VAL A 668 16.05 -20.65 22.20
CA VAL A 668 15.40 -20.49 20.89
C VAL A 668 16.21 -19.51 20.02
N PRO A 669 16.80 -19.94 18.89
CA PRO A 669 17.77 -19.13 18.16
C PRO A 669 17.23 -17.79 17.64
N PHE A 670 15.94 -17.72 17.28
CA PHE A 670 15.31 -16.50 16.77
C PHE A 670 14.81 -15.52 17.86
N LEU A 671 15.17 -15.76 19.12
CA LEU A 671 14.92 -14.90 20.28
C LEU A 671 16.20 -14.21 20.80
N TRP A 672 17.17 -13.96 19.91
CA TRP A 672 18.51 -13.46 20.30
C TRP A 672 18.53 -12.08 20.97
N ASP A 673 17.49 -11.27 20.79
CA ASP A 673 17.39 -9.87 21.24
C ASP A 673 16.39 -9.67 22.40
N LEU A 674 16.13 -10.72 23.18
CA LEU A 674 15.32 -10.59 24.39
C LEU A 674 16.05 -9.81 25.48
N ASP A 675 15.31 -8.90 26.12
CA ASP A 675 15.74 -8.18 27.32
C ASP A 675 15.60 -9.11 28.52
N THR A 676 16.68 -9.80 28.86
CA THR A 676 16.70 -10.75 29.96
C THR A 676 16.40 -10.10 31.32
N LYS A 677 16.71 -8.81 31.49
CA LYS A 677 16.41 -8.08 32.72
C LYS A 677 14.91 -7.86 32.86
N GLU A 678 14.24 -7.41 31.81
CA GLU A 678 12.78 -7.21 31.82
C GLU A 678 12.03 -8.53 32.13
N ILE A 679 12.49 -9.63 31.54
CA ILE A 679 11.93 -10.96 31.80
C ILE A 679 12.19 -11.39 33.26
N HIS A 680 13.38 -11.13 33.77
CA HIS A 680 13.72 -11.41 35.17
C HIS A 680 12.87 -10.58 36.12
N ASP A 681 12.80 -9.25 35.94
CA ASP A 681 12.02 -8.33 36.78
C ASP A 681 10.55 -8.77 36.88
N LYS A 682 9.94 -9.18 35.76
CA LYS A 682 8.57 -9.71 35.76
C LYS A 682 8.43 -11.04 36.51
N THR A 683 9.40 -11.93 36.35
CA THR A 683 9.31 -13.28 36.92
C THR A 683 9.77 -13.35 38.38
N SER A 684 10.56 -12.38 38.85
CA SER A 684 11.01 -12.23 40.23
C SER A 684 10.09 -11.35 41.09
N ALA A 685 9.30 -10.44 40.49
CA ALA A 685 8.26 -9.70 41.23
C ALA A 685 7.19 -10.61 41.86
N GLY A 686 7.15 -11.90 41.47
CA GLY A 686 6.32 -12.94 42.08
C GLY A 686 6.87 -13.55 43.38
N ASP A 687 8.04 -13.16 43.88
CA ASP A 687 8.62 -13.76 45.10
C ASP A 687 7.90 -13.40 46.41
N LEU A 688 6.89 -12.52 46.39
CA LEU A 688 5.99 -12.32 47.53
C LEU A 688 4.82 -13.31 47.57
N ASN A 689 4.55 -14.04 46.47
CA ASN A 689 3.55 -15.11 46.38
C ASN A 689 4.03 -16.12 45.33
N ALA A 690 4.74 -17.17 45.75
CA ALA A 690 5.31 -18.30 44.97
C ALA A 690 4.54 -18.73 43.69
N GLN A 691 4.50 -17.89 42.67
CA GLN A 691 3.75 -18.11 41.45
C GLN A 691 4.69 -18.68 40.41
N ASN A 692 4.66 -20.00 40.24
CA ASN A 692 5.35 -20.66 39.13
C ASN A 692 4.72 -20.20 37.81
N TRP A 693 5.55 -20.00 36.78
CA TRP A 693 5.11 -19.60 35.44
C TRP A 693 5.10 -20.79 34.47
N ASP A 694 4.15 -20.79 33.52
CA ASP A 694 3.98 -21.81 32.49
C ASP A 694 4.92 -21.57 31.29
N TRP A 695 6.19 -21.92 31.48
CA TRP A 695 7.24 -21.85 30.47
C TRP A 695 7.05 -22.87 29.34
N GLU A 696 6.47 -24.04 29.63
CA GLU A 696 6.18 -25.04 28.62
C GLU A 696 5.24 -24.49 27.54
N LYS A 697 4.16 -23.85 27.97
CA LYS A 697 3.17 -23.28 27.06
C LYS A 697 3.75 -22.23 26.14
N ILE A 698 4.45 -21.23 26.70
CA ILE A 698 5.00 -20.16 25.87
C ILE A 698 6.07 -20.69 24.92
N ALA A 699 6.92 -21.63 25.36
CA ALA A 699 7.95 -22.23 24.51
C ALA A 699 7.33 -22.98 23.32
N ARG A 700 6.28 -23.79 23.55
CA ARG A 700 5.53 -24.48 22.48
C ARG A 700 4.87 -23.51 21.50
N GLN A 701 4.24 -22.45 22.01
CA GLN A 701 3.62 -21.42 21.17
C GLN A 701 4.65 -20.66 20.33
N VAL A 702 5.78 -20.27 20.90
CA VAL A 702 6.86 -19.55 20.18
C VAL A 702 7.52 -20.41 19.12
N MET A 703 7.77 -21.70 19.41
CA MET A 703 8.39 -22.62 18.46
C MET A 703 7.45 -23.14 17.37
N SER A 704 6.16 -22.78 17.43
CA SER A 704 5.16 -23.20 16.45
C SER A 704 5.57 -22.82 15.01
N PRO A 705 5.51 -23.75 14.05
CA PRO A 705 5.90 -23.47 12.68
C PRO A 705 4.85 -22.64 11.95
N PRO A 706 5.27 -21.76 11.02
CA PRO A 706 4.36 -21.11 10.09
C PRO A 706 3.58 -22.11 9.25
N GLU A 707 2.27 -21.91 9.11
CA GLU A 707 1.42 -22.72 8.24
C GLU A 707 1.29 -22.09 6.85
N ILE A 708 1.13 -22.93 5.84
CA ILE A 708 0.80 -22.48 4.48
C ILE A 708 -0.60 -21.85 4.50
N PRO A 709 -0.77 -20.61 3.99
CA PRO A 709 -2.08 -19.97 3.91
C PRO A 709 -3.07 -20.77 3.05
N ARG A 710 -4.30 -20.96 3.53
CA ARG A 710 -5.38 -21.57 2.73
C ARG A 710 -5.77 -20.67 1.56
N GLN A 711 -5.86 -21.23 0.35
CA GLN A 711 -6.13 -20.49 -0.89
C GLN A 711 -7.60 -20.07 -1.05
N ASP A 712 -8.50 -20.69 -0.30
CA ASP A 712 -9.95 -20.68 -0.52
C ASP A 712 -10.67 -19.48 0.14
N THR A 713 -9.93 -18.60 0.81
CA THR A 713 -10.51 -17.41 1.46
C THR A 713 -10.51 -16.22 0.51
N ILE A 714 -11.64 -16.01 -0.17
CA ILE A 714 -11.92 -14.78 -0.91
C ILE A 714 -12.14 -13.66 0.12
N GLY A 715 -11.08 -12.91 0.45
CA GLY A 715 -11.13 -11.78 1.39
C GLY A 715 -9.83 -11.64 2.18
N GLY A 716 -9.17 -10.48 2.06
CA GLY A 716 -7.76 -10.29 2.43
C GLY A 716 -7.39 -10.64 3.88
N GLY A 717 -6.14 -11.06 4.06
CA GLY A 717 -5.51 -11.36 5.34
C GLY A 717 -6.03 -12.57 6.14
N GLY A 718 -7.28 -13.02 5.93
CA GLY A 718 -7.92 -14.07 6.75
C GLY A 718 -7.28 -15.45 6.68
N GLY A 719 -6.48 -15.73 5.65
CA GLY A 719 -5.78 -17.01 5.49
C GLY A 719 -4.36 -17.04 6.07
N ALA A 720 -3.70 -15.90 6.26
CA ALA A 720 -2.28 -15.87 6.63
C ALA A 720 -2.03 -16.38 8.05
N TRP A 721 -0.99 -17.20 8.24
CA TRP A 721 -0.61 -17.65 9.57
C TRP A 721 -0.08 -16.49 10.42
N SER A 722 -0.35 -16.50 11.72
CA SER A 722 0.29 -15.60 12.69
C SER A 722 0.27 -16.22 14.07
N PHE A 723 1.10 -15.71 14.98
CA PHE A 723 1.15 -16.20 16.36
C PHE A 723 -0.19 -16.10 17.11
N ASN A 724 -1.13 -15.25 16.66
CA ASN A 724 -2.49 -15.22 17.18
C ASN A 724 -3.21 -16.58 17.04
N LYS A 725 -2.93 -17.34 15.97
CA LYS A 725 -3.54 -18.68 15.75
C LYS A 725 -3.12 -19.70 16.81
N VAL A 726 -1.96 -19.50 17.44
CA VAL A 726 -1.47 -20.33 18.54
C VAL A 726 -1.68 -19.66 19.91
N GLY A 727 -2.48 -18.58 19.97
CA GLY A 727 -2.84 -17.90 21.21
C GLY A 727 -1.73 -17.05 21.81
N LEU A 728 -0.87 -16.47 20.96
CA LEU A 728 0.24 -15.63 21.40
C LEU A 728 0.15 -14.24 20.73
N SER A 729 0.04 -13.19 21.55
CA SER A 729 -0.09 -11.80 21.10
C SER A 729 1.27 -11.11 21.09
N VAL A 730 1.80 -10.86 19.90
CA VAL A 730 3.17 -10.34 19.66
C VAL A 730 3.19 -9.39 18.47
N PRO A 731 4.22 -8.52 18.36
CA PRO A 731 4.42 -7.69 17.18
C PRO A 731 4.44 -8.50 15.88
N GLY A 732 3.93 -7.92 14.79
CA GLY A 732 3.94 -8.57 13.48
C GLY A 732 5.35 -8.84 12.95
N GLY A 733 6.32 -7.97 13.29
CA GLY A 733 7.75 -8.19 13.01
C GLY A 733 8.27 -9.53 13.53
N PHE A 734 7.74 -10.02 14.65
CA PHE A 734 8.13 -11.33 15.20
C PHE A 734 7.57 -12.49 14.38
N THR A 735 6.33 -12.34 13.89
CA THR A 735 5.75 -13.28 12.92
C THR A 735 6.56 -13.27 11.62
N ASN A 736 7.02 -12.10 11.16
CA ASN A 736 7.85 -11.96 9.97
C ASN A 736 9.23 -12.63 10.13
N ARG A 737 9.87 -12.41 11.29
CA ARG A 737 11.11 -13.08 11.67
C ARG A 737 10.96 -14.60 11.61
N ARG A 738 9.93 -15.15 12.26
CA ARG A 738 9.71 -16.60 12.32
C ARG A 738 9.51 -17.23 10.95
N ARG A 739 8.79 -16.58 10.02
CA ARG A 739 8.63 -17.12 8.65
C ARG A 739 9.92 -17.09 7.84
N ILE A 740 10.70 -16.01 7.92
CA ILE A 740 11.96 -15.90 7.17
C ILE A 740 12.96 -16.92 7.72
N TRP A 741 12.98 -17.09 9.04
CA TRP A 741 13.75 -18.13 9.71
C TRP A 741 13.39 -19.53 9.21
N GLN A 742 12.09 -19.85 9.09
CA GLN A 742 11.64 -21.14 8.54
C GLN A 742 12.11 -21.35 7.10
N ILE A 743 11.97 -20.33 6.23
CA ILE A 743 12.41 -20.41 4.83
C ILE A 743 13.92 -20.72 4.76
N LEU A 744 14.72 -20.09 5.63
CA LEU A 744 16.18 -20.26 5.68
C LEU A 744 16.59 -21.64 6.23
N GLU A 745 15.93 -22.14 7.28
CA GLU A 745 16.18 -23.49 7.82
C GLU A 745 15.85 -24.59 6.81
N GLU A 746 14.83 -24.37 5.98
CA GLU A 746 14.43 -25.31 4.93
C GLU A 746 15.29 -25.21 3.65
N MET A 747 16.19 -24.22 3.54
CA MET A 747 17.13 -24.14 2.42
C MET A 747 18.21 -25.22 2.55
N TYR A 748 18.51 -25.87 1.44
CA TYR A 748 19.72 -26.67 1.27
C TYR A 748 20.39 -26.34 -0.07
N PRO A 749 21.70 -26.56 -0.20
CA PRO A 749 22.43 -26.29 -1.44
C PRO A 749 21.77 -26.96 -2.66
N ASN A 750 21.41 -26.16 -3.66
CA ASN A 750 20.76 -26.62 -4.90
C ASN A 750 19.42 -27.35 -4.70
N ASP A 751 18.55 -26.78 -3.85
CA ASP A 751 17.26 -27.34 -3.47
C ASP A 751 16.21 -27.50 -4.59
N VAL A 752 16.47 -26.98 -5.78
CA VAL A 752 15.61 -27.11 -6.98
C VAL A 752 16.13 -28.11 -8.02
N ARG A 753 17.07 -29.00 -7.64
CA ARG A 753 17.74 -29.94 -8.56
C ARG A 753 16.78 -30.91 -9.28
N HIS A 754 15.72 -31.35 -8.61
CA HIS A 754 14.80 -32.40 -9.08
C HIS A 754 13.61 -31.89 -9.89
N TRP A 755 13.53 -30.58 -10.15
CA TRP A 755 12.48 -30.00 -10.97
C TRP A 755 12.63 -30.47 -12.43
N PRO A 756 11.56 -30.98 -13.10
CA PRO A 756 11.66 -31.48 -14.47
C PRO A 756 12.28 -30.44 -15.39
N THR A 757 13.34 -30.82 -16.09
CA THR A 757 13.78 -30.09 -17.27
C THR A 757 12.74 -30.33 -18.35
N ALA A 758 12.13 -29.27 -18.89
CA ALA A 758 11.50 -29.39 -20.20
C ALA A 758 12.55 -30.00 -21.15
N GLU A 759 12.16 -30.96 -21.98
CA GLU A 759 13.01 -31.50 -23.03
C GLU A 759 13.69 -30.34 -23.78
N PRO A 760 14.96 -30.49 -24.20
CA PRO A 760 15.63 -29.43 -24.94
C PRO A 760 14.85 -29.22 -26.24
N LEU A 761 14.04 -28.15 -26.28
CA LEU A 761 13.50 -27.60 -27.51
C LEU A 761 14.70 -27.11 -28.31
N THR A 762 15.24 -28.00 -29.13
CA THR A 762 16.09 -27.65 -30.24
C THR A 762 15.32 -26.63 -31.08
N ASN A 763 15.93 -25.47 -31.25
CA ASN A 763 15.41 -24.32 -32.00
C ASN A 763 14.22 -23.57 -31.37
N ARG A 764 14.50 -22.51 -30.60
CA ARG A 764 14.20 -21.11 -31.00
C ARG A 764 14.68 -20.08 -29.95
N SER A 765 15.28 -19.00 -30.49
CA SER A 765 15.49 -17.65 -29.94
C SER A 765 16.00 -17.41 -28.51
N GLY A 766 17.33 -17.36 -28.35
CA GLY A 766 18.02 -16.55 -27.35
C GLY A 766 19.35 -16.04 -27.92
N THR A 767 19.42 -14.75 -28.29
CA THR A 767 20.54 -14.17 -29.08
C THR A 767 21.91 -14.19 -28.38
N CYS A 768 21.97 -14.38 -27.06
CA CYS A 768 23.23 -14.49 -26.33
C CYS A 768 23.86 -15.90 -26.44
N TRP A 769 23.07 -16.95 -26.66
CA TRP A 769 23.53 -18.34 -26.70
C TRP A 769 24.03 -18.80 -28.07
N LYS A 770 23.48 -18.25 -29.16
CA LYS A 770 23.93 -18.58 -30.53
C LYS A 770 25.40 -18.19 -30.78
N ARG A 771 25.87 -17.06 -30.25
CA ARG A 771 27.27 -16.63 -30.43
C ARG A 771 28.28 -17.56 -29.73
N TYR A 772 27.92 -18.13 -28.59
CA TYR A 772 28.81 -19.02 -27.84
C TYR A 772 28.96 -20.41 -28.51
N ILE A 773 27.86 -20.96 -29.04
CA ILE A 773 27.89 -22.25 -29.76
C ILE A 773 28.53 -22.11 -31.15
N GLN A 774 28.26 -21.02 -31.86
CA GLN A 774 28.78 -20.79 -33.21
C GLN A 774 30.29 -20.44 -33.22
N MET A 775 30.83 -19.88 -32.13
CA MET A 775 32.28 -19.69 -31.93
C MET A 775 33.01 -20.97 -31.52
N LYS A 776 32.34 -21.92 -30.84
CA LYS A 776 32.98 -23.19 -30.48
C LYS A 776 33.04 -24.15 -31.67
N SER A 777 32.01 -24.17 -32.52
CA SER A 777 32.01 -24.98 -33.75
C SER A 777 32.97 -24.48 -34.84
N THR A 778 33.52 -23.27 -34.71
CA THR A 778 34.53 -22.73 -35.62
C THR A 778 35.97 -22.96 -35.12
N PHE A 779 36.15 -23.39 -33.87
CA PHE A 779 37.48 -23.71 -33.31
C PHE A 779 37.80 -25.21 -33.30
N ASP A 780 36.81 -26.10 -33.40
CA ASP A 780 37.01 -27.55 -33.51
C ASP A 780 37.10 -28.03 -34.99
N ALA A 781 37.26 -27.10 -35.94
CA ALA A 781 37.37 -27.38 -37.38
C ALA A 781 38.54 -26.65 -38.05
N GLU A 782 39.61 -26.37 -37.30
CA GLU A 782 40.97 -26.10 -37.83
C GLU A 782 42.01 -26.98 -37.12
#